data_AF-A0A432MD91-F1
#
_entry.id   AF-A0A432MD91-F1
#
_cell.length_a   1.000
_cell.length_b   1.000
_cell.length_c   1.000
_cell.angle_alpha   90.00
_cell.angle_beta   90.00
_cell.angle_gamma   90.00
#
_symmetry.space_group_name_H-M   'P 1'
#
loop_
_entity.id
_entity.type
_entity.pdbx_description
1 polymer ?
#
loop_
_entity_poly.entity_id
_entity_poly.type
_entity_poly.pdbx_seq_one_letter_code
_entity_poly.pdbx_strand_id
1 'polypeptide(L)'
;MRTSTWSSGTRSPSRGSATRSGLDRAGLLGIAPRVILIALVAQGGAGWPEAAGAAQGRAVGFLERLLSSPGPFEVDGDPVELMGEEEGRVWAVAVSPDGRSLAVVTGSLPPKMEGPGELRLYDFDASSGTPTLRRAVASPSAIRCVSYAPDGSLLATGGFDKAVALRDAESGEVRSTISGFEGGVNGLAFSPDGSTLATACLDGTIQLWDAEDGRAIATLGSHGEPAFSVAFSPDGTLVASAGVDKTARLWDVAERRQHAELKGHTGSVEGLAFSPDGKTLATGGWDGMIRTWDTSSGKERTTFNAGGVRPVLALDYSPDGTVLAAAGGGADSSLAKLFDPATGRERSSFSTGSNWVSALRFDRKGERLLVGGNSYALTVWNAADPAPSPEKLAEVRATDRPSQEREISLTLAFSPDGMTLAAGGESGLITLRDVVNGRLVGTFAGHDDAVTAIAFSPDGRSLASASYDGTARLWDLASGQARAVLDGHHEMVLALEFSPDGSTLATGGYDGEILLWDASSGDRVAKLPGSEVSVRALAFAPDGSRLASAGADRIIRLWDLDAREQAAELSGHQGTIRALAFGPDGRWLASASEDRTVRRWDLDGDSVGKQVEFPPHNEMVWAMALSPGGGTIASGDYRGFLQFREAGGSANSVAVSHRPHEGGITALAFSPGGRMLASAGFDQKIKLWHSKPPRLSSRAMANDHKGQVHFGVFSPDGQTVATGADDAKVVLRDARTLKPIRVLEGHSSGVGAGAYTPDGSTLITAALQGGEAISWDVATGKERGRFGGDGPGIAAIAVSSDGKTAATAAGRTVRLWDLDTFAELRTIDGPKEPVKSVRFSPDGRLIAGAVGDWRFGRPGAVWIWDVETGEVRANLIGHGRHCWAVDFTPDGKTIASTSGDGTIRLWDVASASLRAAFEVGDANPRPVRFSPDGGLLVVGHGKGEVTLWDVAAGRRAAALSGHEDLILGVDFSPDGERAVSTGKDGTVRLWELRGPSPSFGQALRGLARRVLDAARGDEEEGDNKEDRPDR
;
A
#
# COMPACT_ATOMS: atom_id res chain seq x y z
N MET A 1 -23.71 10.02 44.63
CA MET A 1 -24.83 9.62 45.51
C MET A 1 -25.75 10.82 45.67
N ARG A 2 -27.06 10.60 45.50
CA ARG A 2 -28.21 11.54 45.50
C ARG A 2 -28.43 12.45 44.27
N THR A 3 -29.57 12.14 43.65
CA THR A 3 -30.35 12.75 42.59
C THR A 3 -31.06 14.03 43.04
N SER A 4 -31.23 14.99 42.13
CA SER A 4 -32.45 15.82 42.11
C SER A 4 -32.73 16.36 40.71
N THR A 5 -33.97 16.15 40.33
CA THR A 5 -34.70 16.36 39.08
C THR A 5 -35.30 17.77 38.95
N TRP A 6 -35.71 18.10 37.71
CA TRP A 6 -36.70 19.13 37.29
C TRP A 6 -36.21 20.60 37.23
N SER A 7 -36.66 21.47 36.32
CA SER A 7 -37.66 21.41 35.23
C SER A 7 -37.65 22.72 34.42
N SER A 8 -38.02 22.62 33.13
CA SER A 8 -38.89 23.52 32.34
C SER A 8 -38.73 25.05 32.37
N GLY A 9 -38.74 25.69 31.19
CA GLY A 9 -39.30 27.05 31.08
C GLY A 9 -38.85 27.93 29.91
N THR A 10 -39.28 27.56 28.71
CA THR A 10 -39.73 28.40 27.57
C THR A 10 -39.54 29.93 27.52
N ARG A 11 -39.18 30.37 26.30
CA ARG A 11 -39.66 31.53 25.48
C ARG A 11 -38.80 32.81 25.36
N SER A 12 -38.55 33.14 24.08
CA SER A 12 -37.93 34.31 23.43
C SER A 12 -38.79 35.60 23.53
N PRO A 13 -38.62 36.67 22.70
CA PRO A 13 -37.51 37.17 21.85
C PRO A 13 -37.23 38.70 22.01
N SER A 14 -36.10 39.23 21.53
CA SER A 14 -36.08 40.63 21.00
C SER A 14 -34.79 40.99 20.26
N ARG A 15 -34.99 41.71 19.15
CA ARG A 15 -34.04 42.30 18.19
C ARG A 15 -33.17 43.42 18.79
N GLY A 16 -32.01 43.66 18.18
CA GLY A 16 -31.30 44.95 18.30
C GLY A 16 -29.89 44.90 17.70
N SER A 17 -29.73 45.45 16.49
CA SER A 17 -28.46 45.68 15.80
C SER A 17 -27.65 46.83 16.42
N ALA A 18 -26.33 46.71 16.53
CA ALA A 18 -25.36 47.76 16.21
C ALA A 18 -23.91 47.26 16.32
N THR A 19 -23.09 47.76 15.41
CA THR A 19 -21.66 47.57 15.16
C THR A 19 -20.74 48.23 16.19
N ARG A 20 -19.61 47.58 16.55
CA ARG A 20 -18.19 48.05 16.44
C ARG A 20 -17.26 47.41 17.50
N SER A 21 -16.12 46.91 17.00
CA SER A 21 -14.75 46.90 17.55
C SER A 21 -14.48 46.70 19.06
N GLY A 22 -13.54 45.80 19.37
CA GLY A 22 -12.58 45.98 20.47
C GLY A 22 -12.46 44.80 21.44
N LEU A 23 -11.31 44.10 21.35
CA LEU A 23 -10.52 43.44 22.40
C LEU A 23 -11.14 42.45 23.41
N ASP A 24 -10.38 41.37 23.61
CA ASP A 24 -10.26 40.54 24.80
C ASP A 24 -11.45 39.70 25.29
N ARG A 25 -11.39 38.40 24.97
CA ARG A 25 -11.59 37.33 25.96
C ARG A 25 -10.60 36.18 25.75
N ALA A 26 -9.50 36.26 26.51
CA ALA A 26 -8.92 35.11 27.16
C ALA A 26 -9.95 34.46 28.11
N GLY A 27 -9.91 33.14 28.25
CA GLY A 27 -10.53 32.46 29.40
C GLY A 27 -11.16 31.09 29.13
N LEU A 28 -10.34 30.05 29.35
CA LEU A 28 -10.70 28.74 29.94
C LEU A 28 -11.63 27.79 29.15
N LEU A 29 -11.01 26.78 28.51
CA LEU A 29 -11.22 25.35 28.81
C LEU A 29 -10.42 24.51 27.81
N GLY A 30 -9.45 23.75 28.32
CA GLY A 30 -8.63 22.85 27.50
C GLY A 30 -7.29 22.48 28.13
N ILE A 31 -7.22 22.35 29.46
CA ILE A 31 -6.07 21.72 30.11
C ILE A 31 -6.41 20.24 30.26
N ALA A 32 -5.71 19.42 29.47
CA ALA A 32 -5.76 17.97 29.48
C ALA A 32 -5.34 17.39 30.86
N PRO A 33 -5.80 16.17 31.22
CA PRO A 33 -5.46 15.51 32.48
C PRO A 33 -4.04 14.94 32.42
N ARG A 34 -3.01 15.79 32.46
CA ARG A 34 -1.60 15.38 32.61
C ARG A 34 -0.78 16.22 33.59
N VAL A 35 -1.38 17.21 34.26
CA VAL A 35 -0.67 18.12 35.19
C VAL A 35 -0.99 17.89 36.69
N ILE A 36 -1.94 17.01 37.03
CA ILE A 36 -2.33 16.82 38.45
C ILE A 36 -1.43 15.82 39.22
N LEU A 37 -0.53 15.07 38.56
CA LEU A 37 0.34 14.12 39.26
C LEU A 37 1.74 14.64 39.64
N ILE A 38 2.13 15.85 39.19
CA ILE A 38 3.45 16.43 39.53
C ILE A 38 3.36 17.44 40.69
N ALA A 39 2.17 17.95 41.01
CA ALA A 39 1.98 18.93 42.09
C ALA A 39 1.86 18.31 43.50
N LEU A 40 1.80 16.98 43.64
CA LEU A 40 1.66 16.29 44.94
C LEU A 40 2.99 15.74 45.51
N VAL A 41 4.10 15.87 44.79
CA VAL A 41 5.44 15.44 45.27
C VAL A 41 6.31 16.62 45.72
N ALA A 42 5.90 17.88 45.46
CA ALA A 42 6.68 19.07 45.80
C ALA A 42 6.24 19.80 47.09
N GLN A 43 5.24 19.31 47.83
CA GLN A 43 4.86 19.85 49.14
C GLN A 43 4.71 18.72 50.16
N GLY A 44 5.80 18.41 50.85
CA GLY A 44 5.85 17.44 51.93
C GLY A 44 7.22 17.46 52.60
N GLY A 45 7.47 18.48 53.41
CA GLY A 45 8.63 18.54 54.28
C GLY A 45 8.59 17.45 55.36
N ALA A 46 9.77 16.92 55.67
CA ALA A 46 10.17 16.22 56.88
C ALA A 46 9.31 15.02 57.36
N GLY A 47 9.82 13.82 57.10
CA GLY A 47 9.70 12.67 58.01
C GLY A 47 8.83 11.51 57.55
N TRP A 48 9.38 10.55 56.80
CA TRP A 48 8.87 9.17 56.66
C TRP A 48 10.05 8.19 56.50
N PRO A 49 10.07 7.00 57.17
CA PRO A 49 11.19 6.06 57.12
C PRO A 49 11.04 4.96 56.04
N GLU A 50 12.18 4.47 55.55
CA GLU A 50 12.51 3.15 54.95
C GLU A 50 11.40 2.24 54.37
N ALA A 51 10.54 2.76 53.49
CA ALA A 51 9.70 1.93 52.61
C ALA A 51 9.69 2.41 51.13
N ALA A 52 10.78 3.06 50.68
CA ALA A 52 10.84 3.77 49.39
C ALA A 52 11.46 2.98 48.22
N GLY A 53 12.00 1.78 48.43
CA GLY A 53 12.68 1.01 47.37
C GLY A 53 11.74 0.41 46.32
N ALA A 54 10.56 -0.07 46.72
CA ALA A 54 9.62 -0.74 45.80
C ALA A 54 8.72 0.24 45.03
N ALA A 55 8.49 1.45 45.55
CA ALA A 55 7.67 2.48 44.92
C ALA A 55 8.43 3.26 43.84
N GLN A 56 9.76 3.46 44.01
CA GLN A 56 10.60 4.08 42.98
C GLN A 56 10.77 3.19 41.75
N GLY A 57 10.90 1.87 41.90
CA GLY A 57 10.97 0.94 40.76
C GLY A 57 9.67 0.87 39.94
N ARG A 58 8.51 0.97 40.60
CA ARG A 58 7.20 1.02 39.91
C ARG A 58 6.92 2.37 39.25
N ALA A 59 7.36 3.48 39.84
CA ALA A 59 7.21 4.81 39.25
C ALA A 59 8.15 5.04 38.06
N VAL A 60 9.38 4.52 38.12
CA VAL A 60 10.34 4.55 37.00
C VAL A 60 9.86 3.65 35.87
N GLY A 61 9.39 2.43 36.14
CA GLY A 61 8.80 1.56 35.13
C GLY A 61 7.50 2.09 34.51
N PHE A 62 6.72 2.89 35.25
CA PHE A 62 5.52 3.57 34.75
C PHE A 62 5.87 4.79 33.86
N LEU A 63 6.89 5.56 34.23
CA LEU A 63 7.39 6.69 33.43
C LEU A 63 8.12 6.23 32.17
N GLU A 64 8.89 5.14 32.24
CA GLU A 64 9.51 4.50 31.06
C GLU A 64 8.46 3.93 30.09
N ARG A 65 7.34 3.39 30.59
CA ARG A 65 6.18 2.95 29.76
C ARG A 65 5.46 4.09 29.05
N LEU A 66 5.33 5.25 29.71
CA LEU A 66 4.67 6.42 29.14
C LEU A 66 5.53 7.10 28.05
N LEU A 67 6.85 6.92 28.11
CA LEU A 67 7.83 7.48 27.18
C LEU A 67 8.19 6.51 26.02
N SER A 68 7.91 5.21 26.15
CA SER A 68 8.22 4.18 25.14
C SER A 68 7.02 3.69 24.33
N SER A 69 5.79 4.01 24.73
CA SER A 69 4.60 3.65 23.97
C SER A 69 4.43 4.62 22.79
N PRO A 70 4.34 4.15 21.53
CA PRO A 70 3.81 4.97 20.46
C PRO A 70 2.44 5.52 20.89
N GLY A 71 2.18 6.80 20.66
CA GLY A 71 0.86 7.37 20.87
C GLY A 71 -0.22 6.61 20.07
N PRO A 72 -1.52 6.83 20.35
CA PRO A 72 -2.60 6.17 19.63
C PRO A 72 -2.44 6.37 18.11
N PHE A 73 -2.76 5.34 17.32
CA PHE A 73 -2.73 5.42 15.86
C PHE A 73 -3.77 6.46 15.38
N GLU A 74 -3.31 7.68 15.10
CA GLU A 74 -4.12 8.72 14.51
C GLU A 74 -3.99 8.67 12.99
N VAL A 75 -5.09 8.39 12.29
CA VAL A 75 -5.16 8.38 10.82
C VAL A 75 -4.90 9.79 10.28
N ASP A 76 -3.95 9.92 9.33
CA ASP A 76 -3.71 11.14 8.55
C ASP A 76 -4.32 11.00 7.15
N GLY A 77 -5.42 11.70 6.88
CA GLY A 77 -6.06 11.70 5.57
C GLY A 77 -6.71 10.38 5.16
N ASP A 78 -7.03 10.28 3.86
CA ASP A 78 -7.61 9.07 3.27
C ASP A 78 -6.53 7.99 3.08
N PRO A 79 -6.87 6.70 3.24
CA PRO A 79 -5.90 5.63 3.04
C PRO A 79 -5.41 5.58 1.60
N VAL A 80 -4.12 5.26 1.43
CA VAL A 80 -3.54 5.02 0.11
C VAL A 80 -4.01 3.67 -0.38
N GLU A 81 -4.58 3.63 -1.57
CA GLU A 81 -5.02 2.39 -2.19
C GLU A 81 -3.79 1.67 -2.78
N LEU A 82 -3.38 0.56 -2.17
CA LEU A 82 -2.24 -0.24 -2.64
C LEU A 82 -2.62 -1.11 -3.84
N MET A 83 -3.92 -1.43 -3.95
CA MET A 83 -4.53 -2.18 -5.05
C MET A 83 -5.80 -1.43 -5.49
N GLY A 84 -5.73 -0.67 -6.60
CA GLY A 84 -6.76 0.35 -6.81
C GLY A 84 -6.83 1.22 -8.05
N GLU A 85 -6.34 0.80 -9.22
CA GLU A 85 -6.77 1.44 -10.49
C GLU A 85 -7.61 0.50 -11.36
N GLU A 86 -8.75 1.00 -11.85
CA GLU A 86 -9.70 0.29 -12.72
C GLU A 86 -9.01 -0.17 -14.02
N GLU A 87 -8.80 -1.48 -14.19
CA GLU A 87 -8.34 -2.06 -15.45
C GLU A 87 -9.38 -3.06 -15.99
N GLY A 88 -9.57 -3.08 -17.31
CA GLY A 88 -10.83 -3.45 -17.97
C GLY A 88 -10.98 -4.90 -18.44
N ARG A 89 -12.15 -5.50 -18.16
CA ARG A 89 -12.55 -6.89 -18.45
C ARG A 89 -12.59 -7.19 -19.94
N VAL A 90 -12.45 -8.47 -20.34
CA VAL A 90 -12.83 -8.92 -21.69
C VAL A 90 -14.35 -9.07 -21.73
N TRP A 91 -15.02 -8.31 -22.58
CA TRP A 91 -16.49 -8.28 -22.66
C TRP A 91 -17.05 -9.13 -23.79
N ALA A 92 -16.35 -9.17 -24.92
CA ALA A 92 -16.76 -9.89 -26.10
C ALA A 92 -15.55 -10.28 -26.95
N VAL A 93 -15.70 -11.40 -27.67
CA VAL A 93 -14.70 -11.92 -28.60
C VAL A 93 -15.39 -12.31 -29.88
N ALA A 94 -14.81 -11.96 -31.03
CA ALA A 94 -15.25 -12.41 -32.34
C ALA A 94 -14.06 -12.91 -33.16
N VAL A 95 -14.24 -14.03 -33.86
CA VAL A 95 -13.25 -14.62 -34.76
C VAL A 95 -13.65 -14.26 -36.19
N SER A 96 -12.67 -13.89 -37.02
CA SER A 96 -12.93 -13.62 -38.43
C SER A 96 -13.36 -14.90 -39.17
N PRO A 97 -14.16 -14.77 -40.25
CA PRO A 97 -14.62 -15.92 -41.03
C PRO A 97 -13.49 -16.77 -41.62
N ASP A 98 -12.34 -16.18 -41.92
CA ASP A 98 -11.14 -16.88 -42.39
C ASP A 98 -10.33 -17.56 -41.27
N GLY A 99 -10.70 -17.32 -40.00
CA GLY A 99 -10.04 -17.86 -38.81
C GLY A 99 -8.66 -17.26 -38.54
N ARG A 100 -8.27 -16.18 -39.22
CA ARG A 100 -6.93 -15.58 -39.14
C ARG A 100 -6.88 -14.31 -38.32
N SER A 101 -8.00 -13.71 -37.97
CA SER A 101 -8.09 -12.49 -37.17
C SER A 101 -9.04 -12.68 -36.00
N LEU A 102 -8.75 -12.00 -34.92
CA LEU A 102 -9.54 -12.01 -33.70
C LEU A 102 -9.78 -10.58 -33.24
N ALA A 103 -11.04 -10.26 -32.97
CA ALA A 103 -11.41 -9.02 -32.31
C ALA A 103 -11.77 -9.30 -30.86
N VAL A 104 -11.12 -8.58 -29.95
CA VAL A 104 -11.34 -8.68 -28.50
C VAL A 104 -11.73 -7.30 -28.00
N VAL A 105 -12.83 -7.23 -27.27
CA VAL A 105 -13.30 -6.00 -26.64
C VAL A 105 -12.90 -6.01 -25.17
N THR A 106 -12.19 -4.98 -24.75
CA THR A 106 -11.79 -4.72 -23.37
C THR A 106 -12.42 -3.43 -22.83
N GLY A 107 -12.67 -3.33 -21.53
CA GLY A 107 -13.21 -2.10 -20.94
C GLY A 107 -13.47 -2.18 -19.44
N SER A 108 -13.35 -1.04 -18.73
CA SER A 108 -13.61 -1.00 -17.29
C SER A 108 -15.08 -1.35 -17.00
N LEU A 109 -15.32 -2.02 -15.86
CA LEU A 109 -16.64 -1.89 -15.23
C LEU A 109 -16.80 -0.44 -14.85
N PRO A 110 -18.01 0.11 -14.92
CA PRO A 110 -18.26 1.26 -14.07
C PRO A 110 -19.54 1.10 -13.23
N PRO A 111 -19.55 1.65 -11.99
CA PRO A 111 -20.78 2.03 -11.29
C PRO A 111 -21.55 3.17 -12.00
N LYS A 112 -21.06 3.67 -13.14
CA LYS A 112 -21.71 4.65 -14.04
C LYS A 112 -21.45 4.24 -15.48
N MET A 113 -22.42 3.67 -16.19
CA MET A 113 -22.38 3.01 -17.52
C MET A 113 -21.68 3.72 -18.73
N GLU A 114 -20.65 4.56 -18.52
CA GLU A 114 -20.04 5.52 -19.46
C GLU A 114 -18.49 5.53 -19.39
N GLY A 115 -17.83 4.45 -18.95
CA GLY A 115 -16.36 4.35 -18.95
C GLY A 115 -15.75 4.13 -20.35
N PRO A 116 -14.45 4.38 -20.57
CA PRO A 116 -13.79 4.14 -21.85
C PRO A 116 -13.66 2.64 -22.16
N GLY A 117 -13.81 2.26 -23.43
CA GLY A 117 -13.60 0.90 -23.94
C GLY A 117 -12.41 0.84 -24.90
N GLU A 118 -11.98 -0.36 -25.25
CA GLU A 118 -10.92 -0.59 -26.23
C GLU A 118 -11.25 -1.81 -27.10
N LEU A 119 -11.06 -1.68 -28.41
CA LEU A 119 -11.14 -2.77 -29.37
C LEU A 119 -9.72 -3.18 -29.75
N ARG A 120 -9.39 -4.46 -29.55
CA ARG A 120 -8.09 -5.03 -29.92
C ARG A 120 -8.26 -6.04 -31.04
N LEU A 121 -7.48 -5.86 -32.09
CA LEU A 121 -7.41 -6.73 -33.25
C LEU A 121 -6.12 -7.53 -33.17
N TYR A 122 -6.22 -8.85 -33.20
CA TYR A 122 -5.10 -9.78 -33.21
C TYR A 122 -5.08 -10.55 -34.53
N ASP A 123 -3.88 -10.88 -34.99
CA ASP A 123 -3.66 -11.90 -36.00
C ASP A 123 -3.50 -13.25 -35.31
N PHE A 124 -4.17 -14.27 -35.84
CA PHE A 124 -4.13 -15.63 -35.33
C PHE A 124 -3.15 -16.44 -36.18
N ASP A 125 -1.99 -16.77 -35.61
CA ASP A 125 -1.02 -17.62 -36.29
C ASP A 125 -1.56 -19.06 -36.38
N ALA A 126 -1.84 -19.50 -37.61
CA ALA A 126 -2.36 -20.82 -37.90
C ALA A 126 -1.42 -21.96 -37.45
N SER A 127 -0.12 -21.70 -37.32
CA SER A 127 0.91 -22.68 -36.97
C SER A 127 1.19 -22.79 -35.47
N SER A 128 1.25 -21.67 -34.74
CA SER A 128 1.52 -21.63 -33.29
C SER A 128 0.27 -21.56 -32.41
N GLY A 129 -0.86 -21.09 -32.97
CA GLY A 129 -2.11 -20.89 -32.23
C GLY A 129 -2.10 -19.74 -31.22
N THR A 130 -1.07 -18.90 -31.27
CA THR A 130 -0.94 -17.72 -30.42
C THR A 130 -1.47 -16.47 -31.12
N PRO A 131 -2.48 -15.78 -30.58
CA PRO A 131 -2.91 -14.47 -31.07
C PRO A 131 -1.80 -13.42 -30.87
N THR A 132 -1.43 -12.71 -31.93
CA THR A 132 -0.48 -11.59 -31.89
C THR A 132 -1.21 -10.28 -32.10
N LEU A 133 -1.03 -9.31 -31.20
CA LEU A 133 -1.74 -8.02 -31.29
C LEU A 133 -1.32 -7.28 -32.56
N ARG A 134 -2.27 -7.08 -33.48
CA ARG A 134 -2.07 -6.28 -34.69
C ARG A 134 -2.29 -4.80 -34.40
N ARG A 135 -3.37 -4.47 -33.68
CA ARG A 135 -3.76 -3.09 -33.38
C ARG A 135 -4.69 -3.01 -32.18
N ALA A 136 -4.58 -1.92 -31.41
CA ALA A 136 -5.54 -1.54 -30.39
C ALA A 136 -6.15 -0.18 -30.73
N VAL A 137 -7.47 -0.06 -30.59
CA VAL A 137 -8.26 1.12 -30.94
C VAL A 137 -9.07 1.54 -29.71
N ALA A 138 -8.72 2.69 -29.14
CA ALA A 138 -9.46 3.26 -28.02
C ALA A 138 -10.86 3.71 -28.46
N SER A 139 -11.83 3.49 -27.60
CA SER A 139 -13.22 3.95 -27.73
C SER A 139 -13.56 4.86 -26.55
N PRO A 140 -14.16 6.04 -26.79
CA PRO A 140 -14.56 6.95 -25.71
C PRO A 140 -15.69 6.38 -24.83
N SER A 141 -16.30 5.28 -25.24
CA SER A 141 -17.38 4.60 -24.51
C SER A 141 -17.19 3.09 -24.49
N ALA A 142 -17.70 2.46 -23.43
CA ALA A 142 -17.60 1.04 -23.18
C ALA A 142 -18.30 0.24 -24.28
N ILE A 143 -17.53 -0.65 -24.91
CA ILE A 143 -18.01 -1.58 -25.92
C ILE A 143 -18.42 -2.88 -25.21
N ARG A 144 -19.60 -3.43 -25.54
CA ARG A 144 -20.16 -4.63 -24.90
C ARG A 144 -20.18 -5.84 -25.82
N CYS A 145 -20.29 -5.62 -27.12
CA CYS A 145 -20.43 -6.66 -28.13
C CYS A 145 -19.64 -6.31 -29.40
N VAL A 146 -19.20 -7.36 -30.10
CA VAL A 146 -18.48 -7.26 -31.37
C VAL A 146 -18.87 -8.42 -32.29
N SER A 147 -18.93 -8.15 -33.59
CA SER A 147 -19.22 -9.17 -34.62
C SER A 147 -18.50 -8.86 -35.92
N TYR A 148 -18.01 -9.90 -36.61
CA TYR A 148 -17.45 -9.78 -37.97
C TYR A 148 -18.55 -9.97 -39.01
N ALA A 149 -18.45 -9.23 -40.11
CA ALA A 149 -19.19 -9.56 -41.33
C ALA A 149 -18.65 -10.88 -41.93
N PRO A 150 -19.48 -11.67 -42.63
CA PRO A 150 -19.08 -12.98 -43.20
C PRO A 150 -17.97 -12.92 -44.24
N ASP A 151 -17.75 -11.76 -44.88
CA ASP A 151 -16.65 -11.52 -45.81
C ASP A 151 -15.33 -11.16 -45.11
N GLY A 152 -15.37 -10.92 -43.79
CA GLY A 152 -14.24 -10.51 -42.97
C GLY A 152 -13.76 -9.07 -43.19
N SER A 153 -14.46 -8.27 -44.01
CA SER A 153 -14.03 -6.91 -44.39
C SER A 153 -14.51 -5.84 -43.40
N LEU A 154 -15.60 -6.12 -42.69
CA LEU A 154 -16.26 -5.21 -41.77
C LEU A 154 -16.41 -5.82 -40.38
N LEU A 155 -16.39 -4.96 -39.37
CA LEU A 155 -16.60 -5.33 -37.97
C LEU A 155 -17.60 -4.35 -37.32
N ALA A 156 -18.62 -4.87 -36.66
CA ALA A 156 -19.57 -4.07 -35.89
C ALA A 156 -19.21 -4.10 -34.40
N THR A 157 -19.18 -2.95 -33.75
CA THR A 157 -19.04 -2.81 -32.29
C THR A 157 -20.20 -2.01 -31.72
N GLY A 158 -20.78 -2.48 -30.62
CA GLY A 158 -21.89 -1.81 -29.92
C GLY A 158 -21.70 -1.83 -28.41
N GLY A 159 -22.29 -0.85 -27.73
CA GLY A 159 -22.14 -0.69 -26.29
C GLY A 159 -23.20 0.21 -25.66
N PHE A 160 -22.86 0.80 -24.52
CA PHE A 160 -23.78 1.64 -23.74
C PHE A 160 -23.98 3.06 -24.32
N ASP A 161 -23.20 3.43 -25.33
CA ASP A 161 -23.26 4.71 -26.04
C ASP A 161 -24.47 4.85 -26.97
N LYS A 162 -25.36 3.85 -26.99
CA LYS A 162 -26.57 3.82 -27.82
C LYS A 162 -26.24 4.02 -29.31
N ALA A 163 -25.10 3.48 -29.73
CA ALA A 163 -24.65 3.50 -31.10
C ALA A 163 -24.04 2.15 -31.48
N VAL A 164 -23.96 1.92 -32.79
CA VAL A 164 -23.18 0.83 -33.36
C VAL A 164 -22.20 1.44 -34.34
N ALA A 165 -20.91 1.20 -34.11
CA ALA A 165 -19.87 1.59 -35.05
C ALA A 165 -19.57 0.43 -36.00
N LEU A 166 -19.72 0.68 -37.29
CA LEU A 166 -19.25 -0.20 -38.37
C LEU A 166 -17.82 0.21 -38.72
N ARG A 167 -16.90 -0.72 -38.56
CA ARG A 167 -15.45 -0.50 -38.64
C ARG A 167 -14.85 -1.33 -39.74
N ASP A 168 -13.80 -0.78 -40.35
CA ASP A 168 -12.92 -1.57 -41.19
C ASP A 168 -12.24 -2.67 -40.36
N ALA A 169 -12.33 -3.92 -40.81
CA ALA A 169 -11.81 -5.06 -40.04
C ALA A 169 -10.28 -5.07 -39.93
N GLU A 170 -9.57 -4.48 -40.89
CA GLU A 170 -8.10 -4.47 -40.92
C GLU A 170 -7.55 -3.33 -40.06
N SER A 171 -8.06 -2.11 -40.29
CA SER A 171 -7.59 -0.88 -39.65
C SER A 171 -8.28 -0.58 -38.31
N GLY A 172 -9.48 -1.10 -38.07
CA GLY A 172 -10.31 -0.80 -36.90
C GLY A 172 -10.95 0.61 -36.90
N GLU A 173 -10.72 1.39 -37.96
CA GLU A 173 -11.29 2.73 -38.11
C GLU A 173 -12.79 2.66 -38.40
N VAL A 174 -13.53 3.63 -37.84
CA VAL A 174 -14.98 3.73 -38.03
C VAL A 174 -15.27 4.18 -39.47
N ARG A 175 -15.95 3.33 -40.25
CA ARG A 175 -16.46 3.65 -41.59
C ARG A 175 -17.79 4.39 -41.50
N SER A 176 -18.69 3.93 -40.63
CA SER A 176 -20.00 4.55 -40.40
C SER A 176 -20.50 4.25 -39.00
N THR A 177 -21.44 5.07 -38.51
CA THR A 177 -22.06 4.91 -37.20
C THR A 177 -23.57 4.88 -37.34
N ILE A 178 -24.18 3.81 -36.86
CA ILE A 178 -25.63 3.67 -36.72
C ILE A 178 -26.02 4.28 -35.37
N SER A 179 -26.98 5.19 -35.38
CA SER A 179 -27.44 5.92 -34.18
C SER A 179 -28.98 5.95 -34.14
N GLY A 180 -29.53 6.32 -32.97
CA GLY A 180 -30.98 6.36 -32.77
C GLY A 180 -31.54 5.23 -31.91
N PHE A 181 -30.67 4.48 -31.21
CA PHE A 181 -31.10 3.48 -30.23
C PHE A 181 -31.58 4.16 -28.94
N GLU A 182 -32.65 3.66 -28.31
CA GLU A 182 -33.17 4.21 -27.06
C GLU A 182 -32.43 3.64 -25.82
N GLY A 183 -31.98 2.39 -25.91
CA GLY A 183 -31.07 1.73 -24.97
C GLY A 183 -29.70 1.36 -25.55
N GLY A 184 -28.76 0.97 -24.70
CA GLY A 184 -27.46 0.44 -25.11
C GLY A 184 -27.58 -0.89 -25.87
N VAL A 185 -26.61 -1.21 -26.73
CA VAL A 185 -26.61 -2.40 -27.58
C VAL A 185 -25.79 -3.52 -26.91
N ASN A 186 -26.44 -4.63 -26.59
CA ASN A 186 -25.84 -5.77 -25.90
C ASN A 186 -25.48 -6.93 -26.83
N GLY A 187 -26.20 -7.08 -27.94
CA GLY A 187 -25.98 -8.16 -28.91
C GLY A 187 -25.95 -7.64 -30.35
N LEU A 188 -25.04 -8.21 -31.14
CA LEU A 188 -24.84 -7.90 -32.57
C LEU A 188 -24.62 -9.18 -33.36
N ALA A 189 -25.29 -9.32 -34.50
CA ALA A 189 -25.02 -10.41 -35.44
C ALA A 189 -25.26 -9.95 -36.89
N PHE A 190 -24.31 -10.23 -37.78
CA PHE A 190 -24.53 -10.08 -39.22
C PHE A 190 -25.31 -11.27 -39.77
N SER A 191 -26.12 -11.02 -40.81
CA SER A 191 -26.71 -12.07 -41.63
C SER A 191 -25.60 -12.85 -42.37
N PRO A 192 -25.84 -14.12 -42.76
CA PRO A 192 -24.84 -14.93 -43.45
C PRO A 192 -24.34 -14.36 -44.79
N ASP A 193 -25.14 -13.51 -45.44
CA ASP A 193 -24.77 -12.79 -46.67
C ASP A 193 -24.08 -11.43 -46.40
N GLY A 194 -24.00 -11.00 -45.13
CA GLY A 194 -23.38 -9.76 -44.69
C GLY A 194 -24.19 -8.50 -44.98
N SER A 195 -25.37 -8.59 -45.60
CA SER A 195 -26.16 -7.44 -46.03
C SER A 195 -26.95 -6.78 -44.89
N THR A 196 -27.22 -7.53 -43.83
CA THR A 196 -28.09 -7.12 -42.73
C THR A 196 -27.39 -7.30 -41.39
N LEU A 197 -27.56 -6.35 -40.47
CA LEU A 197 -27.13 -6.43 -39.09
C LEU A 197 -28.34 -6.49 -38.15
N ALA A 198 -28.38 -7.48 -37.27
CA ALA A 198 -29.36 -7.57 -36.19
C ALA A 198 -28.77 -7.05 -34.88
N THR A 199 -29.57 -6.29 -34.13
CA THR A 199 -29.18 -5.69 -32.85
C THR A 199 -30.17 -6.06 -31.74
N ALA A 200 -29.66 -6.42 -30.56
CA ALA A 200 -30.43 -6.56 -29.32
C ALA A 200 -30.09 -5.44 -28.35
N CYS A 201 -31.11 -4.72 -27.90
CA CYS A 201 -30.97 -3.50 -27.10
C CYS A 201 -31.44 -3.67 -25.65
N LEU A 202 -30.91 -2.84 -24.76
CA LEU A 202 -31.31 -2.77 -23.34
C LEU A 202 -32.76 -2.30 -23.14
N ASP A 203 -33.36 -1.65 -24.13
CA ASP A 203 -34.80 -1.34 -24.14
C ASP A 203 -35.67 -2.56 -24.54
N GLY A 204 -35.04 -3.71 -24.82
CA GLY A 204 -35.69 -4.96 -25.22
C GLY A 204 -35.93 -5.10 -26.71
N THR A 205 -35.66 -4.07 -27.50
CA THR A 205 -35.98 -4.05 -28.94
C THR A 205 -34.99 -4.89 -29.74
N ILE A 206 -35.53 -5.63 -30.71
CA ILE A 206 -34.76 -6.36 -31.73
C ILE A 206 -34.96 -5.67 -33.07
N GLN A 207 -33.88 -5.14 -33.66
CA GLN A 207 -33.93 -4.36 -34.90
C GLN A 207 -32.98 -4.94 -35.96
N LEU A 208 -33.36 -4.75 -37.22
CA LEU A 208 -32.57 -5.07 -38.41
C LEU A 208 -32.14 -3.78 -39.11
N TRP A 209 -30.88 -3.75 -39.51
CA TRP A 209 -30.22 -2.62 -40.14
C TRP A 209 -29.52 -3.08 -41.41
N ASP A 210 -29.45 -2.19 -42.39
CA ASP A 210 -28.62 -2.40 -43.56
C ASP A 210 -27.15 -2.23 -43.17
N ALA A 211 -26.33 -3.22 -43.52
CA ALA A 211 -24.92 -3.25 -43.16
C ALA A 211 -24.07 -2.25 -43.97
N GLU A 212 -24.55 -1.81 -45.14
CA GLU A 212 -23.79 -0.91 -46.03
C GLU A 212 -23.97 0.55 -45.61
N ASP A 213 -25.21 1.00 -45.47
CA ASP A 213 -25.53 2.41 -45.21
C ASP A 213 -26.07 2.69 -43.79
N GLY A 214 -26.28 1.64 -42.98
CA GLY A 214 -26.72 1.76 -41.60
C GLY A 214 -28.19 2.15 -41.44
N ARG A 215 -29.00 2.11 -42.51
CA ARG A 215 -30.43 2.45 -42.42
C ARG A 215 -31.20 1.36 -41.67
N ALA A 216 -32.21 1.75 -40.90
CA ALA A 216 -33.13 0.80 -40.28
C ALA A 216 -33.99 0.09 -41.35
N ILE A 217 -33.98 -1.24 -41.36
CA ILE A 217 -34.77 -2.08 -42.28
C ILE A 217 -36.12 -2.43 -41.65
N ALA A 218 -36.10 -2.90 -40.39
CA ALA A 218 -37.28 -3.35 -39.67
C ALA A 218 -37.04 -3.46 -38.16
N THR A 219 -38.07 -3.21 -37.36
CA THR A 219 -38.14 -3.65 -35.98
C THR A 219 -38.90 -4.98 -35.94
N LEU A 220 -38.26 -6.06 -35.49
CA LEU A 220 -38.87 -7.40 -35.45
C LEU A 220 -39.83 -7.54 -34.26
N GLY A 221 -39.51 -6.90 -33.13
CA GLY A 221 -40.32 -6.92 -31.93
C GLY A 221 -39.52 -6.50 -30.70
N SER A 222 -40.05 -6.79 -29.51
CA SER A 222 -39.39 -6.51 -28.23
C SER A 222 -39.67 -7.59 -27.20
N HIS A 223 -38.68 -7.83 -26.33
CA HIS A 223 -38.84 -8.64 -25.12
C HIS A 223 -39.64 -7.91 -24.02
N GLY A 224 -39.80 -6.57 -24.10
CA GLY A 224 -40.42 -5.75 -23.04
C GLY A 224 -39.52 -5.50 -21.82
N GLU A 225 -38.43 -6.26 -21.72
CA GLU A 225 -37.30 -6.11 -20.80
C GLU A 225 -35.99 -6.20 -21.60
N PRO A 226 -34.81 -5.85 -21.04
CA PRO A 226 -33.56 -5.86 -21.78
C PRO A 226 -33.29 -7.16 -22.55
N ALA A 227 -32.92 -7.01 -23.83
CA ALA A 227 -32.42 -8.10 -24.65
C ALA A 227 -30.89 -8.16 -24.52
N PHE A 228 -30.34 -9.37 -24.34
CA PHE A 228 -28.92 -9.57 -24.08
C PHE A 228 -28.15 -10.06 -25.30
N SER A 229 -28.76 -10.92 -26.11
CA SER A 229 -28.05 -11.58 -27.21
C SER A 229 -28.95 -11.73 -28.43
N VAL A 230 -28.33 -11.76 -29.60
CA VAL A 230 -28.97 -11.96 -30.89
C VAL A 230 -28.07 -12.81 -31.78
N ALA A 231 -28.65 -13.70 -32.59
CA ALA A 231 -27.93 -14.51 -33.56
C ALA A 231 -28.79 -14.76 -34.81
N PHE A 232 -28.16 -14.83 -35.99
CA PHE A 232 -28.82 -15.30 -37.20
C PHE A 232 -28.72 -16.83 -37.32
N SER A 233 -29.74 -17.45 -37.90
CA SER A 233 -29.61 -18.82 -38.39
C SER A 233 -28.60 -18.88 -39.55
N PRO A 234 -27.90 -20.03 -39.76
CA PRO A 234 -26.92 -20.17 -40.83
C PRO A 234 -27.46 -19.92 -42.25
N ASP A 235 -28.76 -20.09 -42.46
CA ASP A 235 -29.45 -19.80 -43.73
C ASP A 235 -30.01 -18.37 -43.82
N GLY A 236 -29.90 -17.57 -42.76
CA GLY A 236 -30.34 -16.19 -42.68
C GLY A 236 -31.86 -16.01 -42.60
N THR A 237 -32.64 -17.09 -42.52
CA THR A 237 -34.11 -17.03 -42.50
C THR A 237 -34.69 -16.64 -41.15
N LEU A 238 -33.97 -16.93 -40.07
CA LEU A 238 -34.38 -16.66 -38.69
C LEU A 238 -33.36 -15.79 -37.95
N VAL A 239 -33.88 -14.99 -37.03
CA VAL A 239 -33.10 -14.35 -35.97
C VAL A 239 -33.55 -14.93 -34.63
N ALA A 240 -32.61 -15.32 -33.78
CA ALA A 240 -32.86 -15.66 -32.38
C ALA A 240 -32.50 -14.47 -31.49
N SER A 241 -33.30 -14.21 -30.45
CA SER A 241 -32.99 -13.25 -29.39
C SER A 241 -33.25 -13.83 -28.01
N ALA A 242 -32.55 -13.32 -27.00
CA ALA A 242 -32.66 -13.74 -25.60
C ALA A 242 -32.75 -12.52 -24.68
N GLY A 243 -33.53 -12.62 -23.61
CA GLY A 243 -33.79 -11.49 -22.73
C GLY A 243 -33.96 -11.84 -21.24
N VAL A 244 -34.03 -10.77 -20.45
CA VAL A 244 -34.31 -10.82 -18.99
C VAL A 244 -35.66 -11.46 -18.70
N ASP A 245 -36.60 -11.36 -19.64
CA ASP A 245 -37.96 -11.92 -19.58
C ASP A 245 -38.00 -13.46 -19.49
N LYS A 246 -36.84 -14.12 -19.40
CA LYS A 246 -36.63 -15.56 -19.23
C LYS A 246 -37.00 -16.36 -20.47
N THR A 247 -37.14 -15.69 -21.62
CA THR A 247 -37.46 -16.33 -22.89
C THR A 247 -36.33 -16.14 -23.90
N ALA A 248 -36.24 -17.10 -24.82
CA ALA A 248 -35.65 -16.85 -26.13
C ALA A 248 -36.77 -16.77 -27.17
N ARG A 249 -36.57 -16.01 -28.24
CA ARG A 249 -37.56 -15.84 -29.32
C ARG A 249 -36.90 -16.05 -30.66
N LEU A 250 -37.64 -16.71 -31.56
CA LEU A 250 -37.28 -16.85 -32.97
C LEU A 250 -38.14 -15.89 -33.79
N TRP A 251 -37.52 -15.14 -34.69
CA TRP A 251 -38.13 -14.16 -35.55
C TRP A 251 -37.90 -14.55 -37.01
N ASP A 252 -38.96 -14.56 -37.80
CA ASP A 252 -38.84 -14.73 -39.25
C ASP A 252 -38.39 -13.41 -39.88
N VAL A 253 -37.29 -13.45 -40.61
CA VAL A 253 -36.66 -12.25 -41.21
C VAL A 253 -37.49 -11.72 -42.37
N ALA A 254 -38.04 -12.60 -43.20
CA ALA A 254 -38.80 -12.23 -44.39
C ALA A 254 -40.20 -11.72 -44.02
N GLU A 255 -40.87 -12.42 -43.11
CA GLU A 255 -42.22 -12.11 -42.66
C GLU A 255 -42.26 -11.07 -41.54
N ARG A 256 -41.10 -10.72 -40.96
CA ARG A 256 -40.92 -9.69 -39.92
C ARG A 256 -41.86 -9.88 -38.72
N ARG A 257 -42.02 -11.14 -38.31
CA ARG A 257 -42.88 -11.50 -37.17
C ARG A 257 -42.20 -12.55 -36.30
N GLN A 258 -42.68 -12.67 -35.08
CA GLN A 258 -42.28 -13.76 -34.20
C GLN A 258 -42.71 -15.10 -34.81
N HIS A 259 -41.74 -15.99 -35.01
CA HIS A 259 -41.94 -17.37 -35.45
C HIS A 259 -42.28 -18.27 -34.27
N ALA A 260 -41.50 -18.19 -33.17
CA ALA A 260 -41.73 -18.96 -31.96
C ALA A 260 -41.27 -18.23 -30.69
N GLU A 261 -41.95 -18.50 -29.57
CA GLU A 261 -41.56 -18.09 -28.22
C GLU A 261 -41.09 -19.31 -27.44
N LEU A 262 -39.83 -19.32 -27.00
CA LEU A 262 -39.19 -20.47 -26.37
C LEU A 262 -39.24 -20.30 -24.85
N LYS A 263 -40.24 -20.93 -24.22
CA LYS A 263 -40.51 -20.85 -22.78
C LYS A 263 -39.99 -22.07 -22.04
N GLY A 264 -39.24 -21.85 -20.97
CA GLY A 264 -38.78 -22.93 -20.08
C GLY A 264 -37.74 -22.49 -19.06
N HIS A 265 -36.92 -21.48 -19.36
CA HIS A 265 -35.95 -20.97 -18.40
C HIS A 265 -36.64 -20.29 -17.20
N THR A 266 -36.07 -20.48 -16.02
CA THR A 266 -36.58 -19.86 -14.78
C THR A 266 -35.80 -18.60 -14.38
N GLY A 267 -34.68 -18.34 -15.06
CA GLY A 267 -33.86 -17.13 -14.96
C GLY A 267 -33.68 -16.45 -16.31
N SER A 268 -33.02 -15.29 -16.31
CA SER A 268 -32.66 -14.55 -17.53
C SER A 268 -31.93 -15.44 -18.54
N VAL A 269 -32.20 -15.27 -19.84
CA VAL A 269 -31.52 -15.99 -20.91
C VAL A 269 -30.47 -15.07 -21.54
N GLU A 270 -29.24 -15.56 -21.63
CA GLU A 270 -28.11 -14.78 -22.19
C GLU A 270 -27.34 -15.57 -23.26
N GLY A 271 -27.10 -16.86 -23.04
CA GLY A 271 -26.43 -17.71 -24.00
C GLY A 271 -27.33 -18.05 -25.19
N LEU A 272 -26.85 -17.85 -26.41
CA LEU A 272 -27.52 -18.23 -27.66
C LEU A 272 -26.52 -18.78 -28.67
N ALA A 273 -26.81 -19.94 -29.27
CA ALA A 273 -26.06 -20.48 -30.40
C ALA A 273 -26.95 -21.36 -31.29
N PHE A 274 -26.93 -21.13 -32.61
CA PHE A 274 -27.52 -22.04 -33.57
C PHE A 274 -26.57 -23.21 -33.86
N SER A 275 -27.13 -24.40 -34.08
CA SER A 275 -26.36 -25.49 -34.68
C SER A 275 -25.94 -25.13 -36.11
N PRO A 276 -24.81 -25.64 -36.61
CA PRO A 276 -24.33 -25.33 -37.97
C PRO A 276 -25.32 -25.67 -39.09
N ASP A 277 -26.22 -26.63 -38.86
CA ASP A 277 -27.29 -27.00 -39.80
C ASP A 277 -28.56 -26.13 -39.69
N GLY A 278 -28.61 -25.21 -38.73
CA GLY A 278 -29.73 -24.30 -38.47
C GLY A 278 -30.99 -24.95 -37.89
N LYS A 279 -30.99 -26.26 -37.63
CA LYS A 279 -32.20 -26.99 -37.18
C LYS A 279 -32.41 -26.92 -35.67
N THR A 280 -31.36 -26.58 -34.92
CA THR A 280 -31.38 -26.55 -33.46
C THR A 280 -30.86 -25.20 -32.96
N LEU A 281 -31.53 -24.62 -31.97
CA LEU A 281 -31.02 -23.48 -31.20
C LEU A 281 -30.70 -23.96 -29.78
N ALA A 282 -29.52 -23.66 -29.26
CA ALA A 282 -29.20 -23.81 -27.84
C ALA A 282 -29.37 -22.47 -27.10
N THR A 283 -29.99 -22.52 -25.92
CA THR A 283 -30.20 -21.38 -25.03
C THR A 283 -29.63 -21.67 -23.65
N GLY A 284 -28.96 -20.68 -23.06
CA GLY A 284 -28.33 -20.77 -21.74
C GLY A 284 -28.91 -19.71 -20.80
N GLY A 285 -29.28 -20.14 -19.58
CA GLY A 285 -29.97 -19.28 -18.62
C GLY A 285 -29.23 -19.10 -17.30
N TRP A 286 -29.68 -18.10 -16.55
CA TRP A 286 -29.28 -17.85 -15.15
C TRP A 286 -29.74 -18.93 -14.18
N ASP A 287 -30.65 -19.79 -14.62
CA ASP A 287 -31.04 -21.01 -13.93
C ASP A 287 -29.97 -22.11 -13.97
N GLY A 288 -28.88 -21.94 -14.72
CA GLY A 288 -27.82 -22.93 -14.88
C GLY A 288 -28.21 -24.06 -15.83
N MET A 289 -29.31 -23.90 -16.57
CA MET A 289 -29.80 -24.89 -17.54
C MET A 289 -29.35 -24.52 -18.94
N ILE A 290 -29.10 -25.55 -19.75
CA ILE A 290 -28.99 -25.46 -21.20
C ILE A 290 -30.23 -26.15 -21.78
N ARG A 291 -30.91 -25.46 -22.69
CA ARG A 291 -32.07 -25.99 -23.43
C ARG A 291 -31.76 -25.97 -24.91
N THR A 292 -32.14 -27.03 -25.63
CA THR A 292 -32.07 -27.06 -27.09
C THR A 292 -33.47 -27.08 -27.68
N TRP A 293 -33.65 -26.41 -28.81
CA TRP A 293 -34.96 -26.16 -29.41
C TRP A 293 -34.93 -26.49 -30.90
N ASP A 294 -35.99 -27.13 -31.39
CA ASP A 294 -36.23 -27.29 -32.80
C ASP A 294 -36.62 -25.94 -33.43
N THR A 295 -35.84 -25.45 -34.39
CA THR A 295 -36.04 -24.10 -34.95
C THR A 295 -37.29 -23.99 -35.82
N SER A 296 -37.72 -25.09 -36.44
CA SER A 296 -38.91 -25.10 -37.30
C SER A 296 -40.21 -25.04 -36.51
N SER A 297 -40.28 -25.75 -35.37
CA SER A 297 -41.50 -25.91 -34.57
C SER A 297 -41.50 -25.14 -33.26
N GLY A 298 -40.35 -24.64 -32.82
CA GLY A 298 -40.18 -23.96 -31.53
C GLY A 298 -40.28 -24.89 -30.31
N LYS A 299 -40.27 -26.21 -30.52
CA LYS A 299 -40.41 -27.20 -29.44
C LYS A 299 -39.06 -27.52 -28.81
N GLU A 300 -39.05 -27.66 -27.49
CA GLU A 300 -37.87 -28.12 -26.74
C GLU A 300 -37.50 -29.55 -27.18
N ARG A 301 -36.21 -29.77 -27.45
CA ARG A 301 -35.62 -31.06 -27.82
C ARG A 301 -34.98 -31.72 -26.61
N THR A 302 -34.06 -31.02 -25.95
CA THR A 302 -33.36 -31.52 -24.75
C THR A 302 -33.18 -30.40 -23.72
N THR A 303 -33.12 -30.79 -22.44
CA THR A 303 -32.80 -29.90 -21.32
C THR A 303 -31.84 -30.61 -20.38
N PHE A 304 -30.80 -29.92 -19.95
CA PHE A 304 -29.82 -30.48 -19.02
C PHE A 304 -29.14 -29.38 -18.21
N ASN A 305 -28.62 -29.75 -17.05
CA ASN A 305 -27.88 -28.86 -16.17
C ASN A 305 -26.45 -28.68 -16.69
N ALA A 306 -25.96 -27.45 -16.71
CA ALA A 306 -24.60 -27.15 -17.14
C ALA A 306 -23.52 -27.53 -16.10
N GLY A 307 -23.90 -28.18 -14.99
CA GLY A 307 -23.00 -28.91 -14.11
C GLY A 307 -21.98 -28.03 -13.38
N GLY A 308 -22.43 -26.98 -12.70
CA GLY A 308 -21.55 -26.04 -11.98
C GLY A 308 -21.24 -24.74 -12.75
N VAL A 309 -21.62 -24.64 -14.03
CA VAL A 309 -21.62 -23.38 -14.78
C VAL A 309 -22.93 -22.64 -14.52
N ARG A 310 -22.92 -21.61 -13.67
CA ARG A 310 -24.14 -20.87 -13.33
C ARG A 310 -23.84 -19.41 -12.95
N PRO A 311 -24.45 -18.41 -13.63
CA PRO A 311 -25.28 -18.49 -14.85
C PRO A 311 -24.54 -19.05 -16.08
N VAL A 312 -25.29 -19.55 -17.09
CA VAL A 312 -24.74 -19.90 -18.41
C VAL A 312 -24.86 -18.69 -19.33
N LEU A 313 -23.73 -18.02 -19.60
CA LEU A 313 -23.69 -16.71 -20.28
C LEU A 313 -23.25 -16.82 -21.75
N ALA A 314 -22.41 -17.80 -22.07
CA ALA A 314 -21.86 -17.99 -23.41
C ALA A 314 -22.06 -19.42 -23.87
N LEU A 315 -22.53 -19.57 -25.11
CA LEU A 315 -22.69 -20.83 -25.81
C LEU A 315 -22.07 -20.72 -27.20
N ASP A 316 -21.48 -21.82 -27.67
CA ASP A 316 -21.10 -21.95 -29.07
C ASP A 316 -21.07 -23.41 -29.52
N TYR A 317 -21.42 -23.67 -30.77
CA TYR A 317 -21.32 -25.00 -31.37
C TYR A 317 -19.98 -25.16 -32.08
N SER A 318 -19.40 -26.36 -32.03
CA SER A 318 -18.32 -26.71 -32.94
C SER A 318 -18.83 -26.64 -34.40
N PRO A 319 -17.95 -26.34 -35.38
CA PRO A 319 -18.35 -26.21 -36.79
C PRO A 319 -19.03 -27.44 -37.40
N ASP A 320 -18.75 -28.63 -36.85
CA ASP A 320 -19.37 -29.90 -37.24
C ASP A 320 -20.70 -30.20 -36.49
N GLY A 321 -21.04 -29.38 -35.50
CA GLY A 321 -22.24 -29.50 -34.67
C GLY A 321 -22.20 -30.63 -33.64
N THR A 322 -21.07 -31.31 -33.45
CA THR A 322 -20.97 -32.48 -32.56
C THR A 322 -20.68 -32.12 -31.11
N VAL A 323 -20.21 -30.89 -30.84
CA VAL A 323 -19.89 -30.38 -29.50
C VAL A 323 -20.61 -29.05 -29.28
N LEU A 324 -21.21 -28.90 -28.11
CA LEU A 324 -21.71 -27.63 -27.60
C LEU A 324 -20.85 -27.21 -26.42
N ALA A 325 -20.19 -26.07 -26.53
CA ALA A 325 -19.42 -25.49 -25.45
C ALA A 325 -20.28 -24.50 -24.67
N ALA A 326 -20.17 -24.52 -23.35
CA ALA A 326 -20.87 -23.63 -22.46
C ALA A 326 -19.96 -23.10 -21.36
N ALA A 327 -20.10 -21.81 -21.08
CA ALA A 327 -19.40 -21.13 -20.00
C ALA A 327 -20.24 -19.99 -19.42
N GLY A 328 -19.85 -19.53 -18.24
CA GLY A 328 -20.46 -18.40 -17.56
C GLY A 328 -19.79 -18.19 -16.21
N GLY A 329 -20.47 -17.56 -15.25
CA GLY A 329 -19.88 -17.45 -13.92
C GLY A 329 -20.63 -16.58 -12.91
N GLY A 330 -20.47 -16.97 -11.65
CA GLY A 330 -20.76 -16.27 -10.39
C GLY A 330 -19.61 -16.55 -9.41
N ALA A 331 -19.66 -16.04 -8.16
CA ALA A 331 -18.56 -16.10 -7.19
C ALA A 331 -17.92 -17.50 -6.99
N ASP A 332 -18.66 -18.56 -7.31
CA ASP A 332 -18.31 -19.95 -7.00
C ASP A 332 -17.95 -20.81 -8.24
N SER A 333 -17.85 -20.26 -9.46
CA SER A 333 -17.58 -21.08 -10.66
C SER A 333 -16.58 -20.47 -11.64
N SER A 334 -15.45 -21.15 -11.87
CA SER A 334 -14.42 -20.81 -12.87
C SER A 334 -14.44 -21.72 -14.11
N LEU A 335 -15.53 -22.46 -14.34
CA LEU A 335 -15.58 -23.61 -15.27
C LEU A 335 -16.11 -23.25 -16.66
N ALA A 336 -15.50 -23.86 -17.67
CA ALA A 336 -16.09 -24.06 -19.00
C ALA A 336 -16.26 -25.56 -19.26
N LYS A 337 -17.30 -25.92 -20.02
CA LYS A 337 -17.69 -27.32 -20.25
C LYS A 337 -18.04 -27.57 -21.70
N LEU A 338 -17.72 -28.79 -22.16
CA LEU A 338 -18.08 -29.30 -23.48
C LEU A 338 -19.14 -30.39 -23.33
N PHE A 339 -20.20 -30.32 -24.12
CA PHE A 339 -21.34 -31.22 -24.08
C PHE A 339 -21.58 -31.87 -25.44
N ASP A 340 -22.13 -33.08 -25.42
CA ASP A 340 -22.81 -33.64 -26.57
C ASP A 340 -24.22 -33.02 -26.67
N PRO A 341 -24.54 -32.24 -27.71
CA PRO A 341 -25.80 -31.48 -27.77
C PRO A 341 -27.04 -32.36 -27.94
N ALA A 342 -26.90 -33.57 -28.50
CA ALA A 342 -28.02 -34.48 -28.72
C ALA A 342 -28.45 -35.20 -27.44
N THR A 343 -27.50 -35.47 -26.54
CA THR A 343 -27.74 -36.24 -25.31
C THR A 343 -27.67 -35.40 -24.03
N GLY A 344 -27.05 -34.22 -24.07
CA GLY A 344 -26.75 -33.39 -22.90
C GLY A 344 -25.63 -33.94 -22.02
N ARG A 345 -24.92 -34.99 -22.48
CA ARG A 345 -23.83 -35.60 -21.72
C ARG A 345 -22.59 -34.71 -21.75
N GLU A 346 -22.03 -34.44 -20.58
CA GLU A 346 -20.72 -33.79 -20.44
C GLU A 346 -19.63 -34.66 -21.09
N ARG A 347 -18.87 -34.05 -22.01
CA ARG A 347 -17.67 -34.64 -22.61
C ARG A 347 -16.43 -34.31 -21.79
N SER A 348 -16.29 -33.05 -21.38
CA SER A 348 -15.16 -32.59 -20.59
C SER A 348 -15.45 -31.27 -19.88
N SER A 349 -14.64 -30.95 -18.88
CA SER A 349 -14.68 -29.68 -18.16
C SER A 349 -13.28 -29.22 -17.76
N PHE A 350 -13.09 -27.91 -17.66
CA PHE A 350 -11.81 -27.31 -17.33
C PHE A 350 -12.00 -25.94 -16.64
N SER A 351 -11.06 -25.59 -15.76
CA SER A 351 -11.03 -24.27 -15.13
C SER A 351 -10.40 -23.26 -16.08
N THR A 352 -11.13 -22.18 -16.34
CA THR A 352 -10.73 -21.10 -17.23
C THR A 352 -9.82 -20.07 -16.55
N GLY A 353 -9.68 -20.15 -15.22
CA GLY A 353 -9.06 -19.09 -14.40
C GLY A 353 -9.88 -17.79 -14.36
N SER A 354 -11.09 -17.76 -14.95
CA SER A 354 -12.04 -16.65 -14.91
C SER A 354 -13.27 -17.06 -14.11
N ASN A 355 -13.61 -16.33 -13.04
CA ASN A 355 -14.85 -16.55 -12.29
C ASN A 355 -16.08 -15.95 -12.99
N TRP A 356 -15.88 -15.30 -14.14
CA TRP A 356 -16.94 -14.77 -14.99
C TRP A 356 -16.54 -14.83 -16.47
N VAL A 357 -17.05 -15.80 -17.21
CA VAL A 357 -16.81 -15.92 -18.65
C VAL A 357 -17.91 -15.21 -19.43
N SER A 358 -17.52 -14.23 -20.26
CA SER A 358 -18.42 -13.40 -21.06
C SER A 358 -18.42 -13.77 -22.55
N ALA A 359 -17.39 -14.47 -23.01
CA ALA A 359 -17.21 -14.82 -24.42
C ALA A 359 -16.62 -16.23 -24.57
N LEU A 360 -17.19 -16.99 -25.51
CA LEU A 360 -16.77 -18.34 -25.85
C LEU A 360 -16.95 -18.55 -27.36
N ARG A 361 -15.90 -18.96 -28.06
CA ARG A 361 -15.95 -19.21 -29.51
C ARG A 361 -15.07 -20.38 -29.94
N PHE A 362 -15.58 -21.24 -30.80
CA PHE A 362 -14.75 -22.20 -31.53
C PHE A 362 -14.00 -21.51 -32.67
N ASP A 363 -12.80 -22.02 -32.98
CA ASP A 363 -12.16 -21.68 -34.24
C ASP A 363 -12.87 -22.37 -35.43
N ARG A 364 -12.52 -21.94 -36.65
CA ARG A 364 -13.17 -22.45 -37.87
C ARG A 364 -13.03 -23.96 -38.06
N LYS A 365 -11.99 -24.58 -37.51
CA LYS A 365 -11.75 -26.03 -37.62
C LYS A 365 -12.42 -26.83 -36.50
N GLY A 366 -12.85 -26.18 -35.42
CA GLY A 366 -13.34 -26.84 -34.21
C GLY A 366 -12.22 -27.45 -33.36
N GLU A 367 -10.96 -27.18 -33.69
CA GLU A 367 -9.79 -27.74 -32.98
C GLU A 367 -9.47 -26.93 -31.73
N ARG A 368 -9.87 -25.65 -31.69
CA ARG A 368 -9.54 -24.73 -30.62
C ARG A 368 -10.78 -24.03 -30.08
N LEU A 369 -10.81 -23.83 -28.77
CA LEU A 369 -11.83 -23.04 -28.10
C LEU A 369 -11.20 -21.80 -27.45
N LEU A 370 -11.70 -20.63 -27.85
CA LEU A 370 -11.32 -19.35 -27.30
C LEU A 370 -12.26 -18.99 -26.16
N VAL A 371 -11.70 -18.64 -25.01
CA VAL A 371 -12.45 -18.30 -23.80
C VAL A 371 -11.95 -16.97 -23.25
N GLY A 372 -12.87 -16.03 -23.07
CA GLY A 372 -12.60 -14.70 -22.54
C GLY A 372 -13.57 -14.32 -21.41
N GLY A 373 -13.03 -13.69 -20.36
CA GLY A 373 -13.78 -13.36 -19.16
C GLY A 373 -13.15 -12.25 -18.32
N ASN A 374 -13.40 -12.29 -17.01
CA ASN A 374 -12.86 -11.33 -16.05
C ASN A 374 -11.39 -11.54 -15.67
N SER A 375 -10.73 -12.61 -16.15
CA SER A 375 -9.30 -12.85 -15.90
C SER A 375 -8.35 -12.00 -16.75
N TYR A 376 -8.86 -11.04 -17.54
CA TYR A 376 -8.07 -10.16 -18.42
C TYR A 376 -7.21 -10.90 -19.46
N ALA A 377 -7.43 -12.20 -19.60
CA ALA A 377 -6.74 -13.07 -20.51
C ALA A 377 -7.74 -13.71 -21.46
N LEU A 378 -7.38 -13.72 -22.74
CA LEU A 378 -7.96 -14.65 -23.68
C LEU A 378 -7.19 -15.96 -23.56
N THR A 379 -7.88 -17.03 -23.17
CA THR A 379 -7.29 -18.37 -23.12
C THR A 379 -7.72 -19.16 -24.35
N VAL A 380 -6.80 -19.93 -24.90
CA VAL A 380 -7.03 -20.82 -26.04
C VAL A 380 -6.84 -22.24 -25.56
N TRP A 381 -7.86 -23.07 -25.76
CA TRP A 381 -7.92 -24.45 -25.30
C TRP A 381 -7.97 -25.40 -26.48
N ASN A 382 -7.39 -26.58 -26.31
CA ASN A 382 -7.47 -27.67 -27.27
C ASN A 382 -8.85 -28.33 -27.18
N ALA A 383 -9.70 -28.10 -28.18
CA ALA A 383 -11.04 -28.66 -28.21
C ALA A 383 -11.14 -29.98 -28.99
N ALA A 384 -10.07 -30.38 -29.70
CA ALA A 384 -9.98 -31.66 -30.40
C ALA A 384 -9.58 -32.81 -29.47
N ASP A 385 -9.07 -32.53 -28.27
CA ASP A 385 -8.63 -33.54 -27.33
C ASP A 385 -9.83 -34.24 -26.66
N PRO A 386 -9.98 -35.58 -26.79
CA PRO A 386 -10.99 -36.35 -26.07
C PRO A 386 -10.69 -36.51 -24.57
N ALA A 387 -9.61 -35.91 -24.05
CA ALA A 387 -9.27 -35.94 -22.63
C ALA A 387 -10.38 -35.34 -21.73
N PRO A 388 -10.52 -35.86 -20.50
CA PRO A 388 -11.48 -35.31 -19.52
C PRO A 388 -11.19 -33.85 -19.15
N SER A 389 -9.96 -33.39 -19.37
CA SER A 389 -9.49 -32.01 -19.15
C SER A 389 -8.75 -31.50 -20.40
N PRO A 390 -9.39 -30.65 -21.23
CA PRO A 390 -8.77 -29.99 -22.37
C PRO A 390 -7.46 -29.29 -22.01
N GLU A 391 -6.43 -29.45 -22.85
CA GLU A 391 -5.14 -28.77 -22.66
C GLU A 391 -5.25 -27.27 -22.99
N LYS A 392 -4.69 -26.40 -22.14
CA LYS A 392 -4.56 -24.97 -22.42
C LYS A 392 -3.38 -24.75 -23.37
N LEU A 393 -3.67 -24.32 -24.60
CA LEU A 393 -2.69 -24.12 -25.66
C LEU A 393 -1.99 -22.76 -25.57
N ALA A 394 -2.73 -21.71 -25.23
CA ALA A 394 -2.18 -20.37 -25.13
C ALA A 394 -2.96 -19.49 -24.16
N GLU A 395 -2.28 -18.46 -23.67
CA GLU A 395 -2.87 -17.34 -22.93
C GLU A 395 -2.35 -16.05 -23.53
N VAL A 396 -3.25 -15.17 -23.95
CA VAL A 396 -2.90 -13.83 -24.42
C VAL A 396 -3.54 -12.82 -23.50
N ARG A 397 -2.68 -12.07 -22.80
CA ARG A 397 -3.13 -11.02 -21.89
C ARG A 397 -3.63 -9.83 -22.70
N ALA A 398 -4.83 -9.41 -22.35
CA ALA A 398 -5.49 -8.27 -22.97
C ALA A 398 -4.99 -6.94 -22.38
N THR A 399 -3.88 -6.91 -21.65
CA THR A 399 -3.11 -5.73 -21.22
C THR A 399 -1.61 -6.07 -21.15
N ASP A 400 -0.72 -5.14 -21.53
CA ASP A 400 0.74 -5.26 -21.40
C ASP A 400 1.24 -4.97 -19.96
N ARG A 401 0.31 -4.76 -19.03
CA ARG A 401 0.62 -4.57 -17.62
C ARG A 401 0.51 -5.91 -16.90
N PRO A 402 1.50 -6.32 -16.08
CA PRO A 402 1.34 -7.48 -15.23
C PRO A 402 0.14 -7.22 -14.31
N SER A 403 -0.93 -7.99 -14.51
CA SER A 403 -2.12 -7.95 -13.67
C SER A 403 -1.73 -8.13 -12.21
N GLN A 404 -2.00 -7.13 -11.38
CA GLN A 404 -2.23 -7.41 -9.97
C GLN A 404 -3.55 -8.18 -9.92
N GLU A 405 -3.51 -9.51 -9.76
CA GLU A 405 -4.72 -10.32 -9.61
C GLU A 405 -5.55 -9.75 -8.45
N ARG A 406 -6.71 -9.17 -8.79
CA ARG A 406 -7.65 -8.64 -7.80
C ARG A 406 -8.54 -9.78 -7.34
N GLU A 407 -8.17 -10.28 -6.19
CA GLU A 407 -8.79 -11.38 -5.48
C GLU A 407 -9.16 -10.86 -4.09
N ILE A 408 -10.23 -11.41 -3.51
CA ILE A 408 -10.56 -11.08 -2.13
C ILE A 408 -9.44 -11.61 -1.25
N SER A 409 -8.58 -10.70 -0.76
CA SER A 409 -7.56 -11.07 0.21
C SER A 409 -8.25 -11.38 1.52
N LEU A 410 -8.22 -12.64 1.94
CA LEU A 410 -8.79 -13.12 3.19
C LEU A 410 -7.83 -12.91 4.35
N THR A 411 -6.54 -12.73 4.07
CA THR A 411 -5.51 -12.55 5.10
C THR A 411 -4.38 -11.64 4.63
N LEU A 412 -3.75 -10.96 5.59
CA LEU A 412 -2.66 -10.01 5.38
C LEU A 412 -1.59 -10.20 6.46
N ALA A 413 -0.31 -10.05 6.09
CA ALA A 413 0.78 -10.01 7.06
C ALA A 413 1.91 -9.10 6.57
N PHE A 414 2.47 -8.28 7.46
CA PHE A 414 3.71 -7.54 7.15
C PHE A 414 4.93 -8.40 7.47
N SER A 415 5.98 -8.26 6.66
CA SER A 415 7.30 -8.77 7.01
C SER A 415 7.86 -8.05 8.25
N PRO A 416 8.78 -8.67 9.01
CA PRO A 416 9.35 -8.07 10.22
C PRO A 416 10.08 -6.73 10.02
N ASP A 417 10.58 -6.47 8.81
CA ASP A 417 11.18 -5.17 8.43
C ASP A 417 10.13 -4.11 8.01
N GLY A 418 8.86 -4.51 7.86
CA GLY A 418 7.76 -3.65 7.43
C GLY A 418 7.81 -3.23 5.96
N MET A 419 8.73 -3.78 5.16
CA MET A 419 8.92 -3.41 3.75
C MET A 419 8.08 -4.24 2.79
N THR A 420 7.67 -5.44 3.20
CA THR A 420 6.87 -6.36 2.39
C THR A 420 5.51 -6.63 3.04
N LEU A 421 4.45 -6.61 2.23
CA LEU A 421 3.12 -7.05 2.62
C LEU A 421 2.79 -8.35 1.87
N ALA A 422 2.49 -9.41 2.62
CA ALA A 422 1.92 -10.64 2.09
C ALA A 422 0.40 -10.55 2.11
N ALA A 423 -0.24 -11.00 1.03
CA ALA A 423 -1.68 -11.13 0.92
C ALA A 423 -2.05 -12.49 0.31
N GLY A 424 -2.99 -13.20 0.92
CA GLY A 424 -3.57 -14.44 0.40
C GLY A 424 -5.08 -14.36 0.38
N GLY A 425 -5.72 -15.06 -0.55
CA GLY A 425 -7.16 -15.00 -0.76
C GLY A 425 -7.76 -16.27 -1.37
N GLU A 426 -8.88 -16.13 -2.06
CA GLU A 426 -9.70 -17.18 -2.68
C GLU A 426 -9.02 -18.08 -3.74
N SER A 427 -7.91 -17.67 -4.38
CA SER A 427 -7.26 -18.44 -5.45
C SER A 427 -6.24 -19.46 -4.95
N GLY A 428 -5.86 -19.41 -3.67
CA GLY A 428 -4.73 -20.17 -3.14
C GLY A 428 -3.37 -19.51 -3.39
N LEU A 429 -3.30 -18.41 -4.16
CA LEU A 429 -2.07 -17.67 -4.39
C LEU A 429 -1.75 -16.75 -3.22
N ILE A 430 -0.46 -16.67 -2.89
CA ILE A 430 0.07 -15.66 -1.97
C ILE A 430 0.88 -14.65 -2.77
N THR A 431 0.58 -13.36 -2.62
CA THR A 431 1.34 -12.28 -3.24
C THR A 431 2.18 -11.54 -2.21
N LEU A 432 3.42 -11.23 -2.56
CA LEU A 432 4.34 -10.40 -1.78
C LEU A 432 4.54 -9.08 -2.49
N ARG A 433 4.32 -7.96 -1.78
CA ARG A 433 4.40 -6.61 -2.36
C ARG A 433 5.26 -5.69 -1.53
N ASP A 434 6.02 -4.85 -2.22
CA ASP A 434 6.74 -3.73 -1.61
C ASP A 434 5.72 -2.69 -1.11
N VAL A 435 5.85 -2.32 0.15
CA VAL A 435 4.92 -1.42 0.86
C VAL A 435 5.09 0.05 0.43
N VAL A 436 6.26 0.42 -0.08
CA VAL A 436 6.60 1.82 -0.44
C VAL A 436 6.02 2.16 -1.82
N ASN A 437 6.16 1.26 -2.78
CA ASN A 437 5.78 1.51 -4.18
C ASN A 437 4.66 0.59 -4.69
N GLY A 438 4.18 -0.36 -3.88
CA GLY A 438 3.09 -1.27 -4.24
C GLY A 438 3.48 -2.35 -5.24
N ARG A 439 4.75 -2.45 -5.63
CA ARG A 439 5.21 -3.39 -6.65
C ARG A 439 5.17 -4.82 -6.12
N LEU A 440 4.66 -5.73 -6.95
CA LEU A 440 4.79 -7.17 -6.70
C LEU A 440 6.27 -7.56 -6.68
N VAL A 441 6.73 -8.16 -5.60
CA VAL A 441 8.12 -8.63 -5.42
C VAL A 441 8.23 -10.16 -5.48
N GLY A 442 7.12 -10.88 -5.28
CA GLY A 442 7.08 -12.33 -5.42
C GLY A 442 5.66 -12.88 -5.31
N THR A 443 5.49 -14.13 -5.72
CA THR A 443 4.24 -14.89 -5.63
C THR A 443 4.53 -16.33 -5.21
N PHE A 444 3.75 -16.87 -4.27
CA PHE A 444 3.82 -18.28 -3.90
C PHE A 444 2.55 -18.99 -4.35
N ALA A 445 2.73 -19.95 -5.24
CA ALA A 445 1.67 -20.79 -5.77
C ALA A 445 1.84 -22.21 -5.25
N GLY A 446 0.75 -22.83 -4.82
CA GLY A 446 0.78 -24.24 -4.41
C GLY A 446 -0.40 -24.71 -3.58
N HIS A 447 -1.16 -23.81 -2.95
CA HIS A 447 -2.45 -24.18 -2.37
C HIS A 447 -3.49 -24.37 -3.49
N ASP A 448 -4.35 -25.36 -3.32
CA ASP A 448 -5.39 -25.71 -4.31
C ASP A 448 -6.74 -25.04 -4.00
N ASP A 449 -6.81 -24.30 -2.89
CA ASP A 449 -7.99 -23.56 -2.42
C ASP A 449 -7.56 -22.34 -1.59
N ALA A 450 -8.54 -21.53 -1.16
CA ALA A 450 -8.36 -20.24 -0.53
C ALA A 450 -7.38 -20.23 0.67
N VAL A 451 -6.49 -19.26 0.70
CA VAL A 451 -5.56 -19.02 1.83
C VAL A 451 -6.27 -18.23 2.92
N THR A 452 -6.38 -18.83 4.11
CA THR A 452 -7.17 -18.34 5.23
C THR A 452 -6.37 -17.55 6.26
N ALA A 453 -5.10 -17.90 6.43
CA ALA A 453 -4.19 -17.25 7.36
C ALA A 453 -2.76 -17.29 6.83
N ILE A 454 -2.01 -16.21 7.07
CA ILE A 454 -0.59 -16.09 6.72
C ILE A 454 0.15 -15.48 7.91
N ALA A 455 1.37 -15.95 8.16
CA ALA A 455 2.29 -15.31 9.09
C ALA A 455 3.73 -15.35 8.56
N PHE A 456 4.47 -14.26 8.74
CA PHE A 456 5.93 -14.27 8.57
C PHE A 456 6.60 -14.86 9.80
N SER A 457 7.70 -15.58 9.61
CA SER A 457 8.57 -15.95 10.74
C SER A 457 9.22 -14.69 11.33
N PRO A 458 9.47 -14.64 12.65
CA PRO A 458 10.08 -13.48 13.30
C PRO A 458 11.46 -13.09 12.74
N ASP A 459 12.20 -14.06 12.20
CA ASP A 459 13.50 -13.85 11.56
C ASP A 459 13.41 -13.30 10.12
N GLY A 460 12.20 -13.22 9.56
CA GLY A 460 11.94 -12.70 8.21
C GLY A 460 12.45 -13.58 7.08
N ARG A 461 12.75 -14.86 7.33
CA ARG A 461 13.26 -15.80 6.31
C ARG A 461 12.20 -16.73 5.72
N SER A 462 11.13 -16.98 6.47
CA SER A 462 10.09 -17.92 6.08
C SER A 462 8.70 -17.26 6.14
N LEU A 463 7.78 -17.81 5.37
CA LEU A 463 6.35 -17.50 5.45
C LEU A 463 5.61 -18.79 5.74
N ALA A 464 4.55 -18.74 6.52
CA ALA A 464 3.63 -19.85 6.70
C ALA A 464 2.23 -19.46 6.25
N SER A 465 1.50 -20.40 5.67
CA SER A 465 0.12 -20.21 5.19
C SER A 465 -0.77 -21.38 5.55
N ALA A 466 -2.05 -21.10 5.78
CA ALA A 466 -3.11 -22.08 5.99
C ALA A 466 -4.17 -21.94 4.90
N SER A 467 -4.80 -23.04 4.49
CA SER A 467 -5.76 -23.03 3.38
C SER A 467 -6.99 -23.90 3.63
N TYR A 468 -8.05 -23.59 2.89
CA TYR A 468 -9.24 -24.44 2.72
C TYR A 468 -8.94 -25.80 2.08
N ASP A 469 -7.77 -25.99 1.45
CA ASP A 469 -7.32 -27.28 0.92
C ASP A 469 -6.99 -28.32 2.01
N GLY A 470 -7.13 -27.94 3.28
CA GLY A 470 -6.87 -28.80 4.44
C GLY A 470 -5.41 -28.85 4.86
N THR A 471 -4.53 -28.10 4.21
CA THR A 471 -3.10 -28.05 4.52
C THR A 471 -2.65 -26.69 5.04
N ALA A 472 -1.57 -26.71 5.81
CA ALA A 472 -0.72 -25.54 6.01
C ALA A 472 0.62 -25.75 5.29
N ARG A 473 1.30 -24.67 4.89
CA ARG A 473 2.58 -24.73 4.16
C ARG A 473 3.60 -23.79 4.76
N LEU A 474 4.86 -24.21 4.75
CA LEU A 474 6.01 -23.38 5.06
C LEU A 474 6.75 -23.05 3.76
N TRP A 475 6.98 -21.77 3.53
CA TRP A 475 7.64 -21.23 2.35
C TRP A 475 8.98 -20.62 2.74
N ASP A 476 9.97 -20.82 1.88
CA ASP A 476 11.23 -20.09 1.94
C ASP A 476 11.11 -18.80 1.12
N LEU A 477 11.34 -17.63 1.75
CA LEU A 477 11.12 -16.33 1.10
C LEU A 477 12.13 -16.05 -0.02
N ALA A 478 13.34 -16.60 0.07
CA ALA A 478 14.40 -16.34 -0.90
C ALA A 478 14.18 -17.08 -2.22
N SER A 479 13.71 -18.33 -2.14
CA SER A 479 13.45 -19.20 -3.30
C SER A 479 12.01 -19.14 -3.79
N GLY A 480 11.07 -18.77 -2.92
CA GLY A 480 9.64 -18.78 -3.17
C GLY A 480 9.03 -20.17 -3.30
N GLN A 481 9.73 -21.20 -2.84
CA GLN A 481 9.27 -22.59 -2.87
C GLN A 481 8.70 -23.02 -1.52
N ALA A 482 7.71 -23.91 -1.55
CA ALA A 482 7.24 -24.59 -0.35
C ALA A 482 8.33 -25.57 0.13
N ARG A 483 8.86 -25.35 1.33
CA ARG A 483 9.83 -26.26 1.95
C ARG A 483 9.18 -27.41 2.70
N ALA A 484 7.94 -27.23 3.19
CA ALA A 484 7.18 -28.26 3.86
C ALA A 484 5.67 -28.06 3.64
N VAL A 485 4.96 -29.18 3.50
CA VAL A 485 3.49 -29.25 3.54
C VAL A 485 3.11 -29.92 4.85
N LEU A 486 2.38 -29.19 5.69
CA LEU A 486 1.96 -29.60 7.02
C LEU A 486 0.60 -30.29 6.91
N ASP A 487 0.66 -31.58 6.61
CA ASP A 487 -0.52 -32.43 6.41
C ASP A 487 -0.88 -33.15 7.72
N GLY A 488 -2.13 -33.01 8.17
CA GLY A 488 -2.57 -33.57 9.44
C GLY A 488 -3.93 -33.07 9.95
N HIS A 489 -4.44 -31.97 9.40
CA HIS A 489 -5.85 -31.59 9.57
C HIS A 489 -6.72 -32.40 8.60
N HIS A 490 -7.94 -32.75 9.04
CA HIS A 490 -8.86 -33.56 8.22
C HIS A 490 -9.92 -32.73 7.48
N GLU A 491 -9.88 -31.41 7.69
CA GLU A 491 -10.77 -30.39 7.13
C GLU A 491 -9.96 -29.09 6.94
N MET A 492 -10.62 -28.04 6.44
CA MET A 492 -10.04 -26.71 6.19
C MET A 492 -9.19 -26.18 7.37
N VAL A 493 -7.99 -25.65 7.09
CA VAL A 493 -7.16 -24.96 8.11
C VAL A 493 -7.54 -23.47 8.12
N LEU A 494 -7.86 -22.93 9.28
CA LEU A 494 -8.48 -21.60 9.41
C LEU A 494 -7.62 -20.58 10.16
N ALA A 495 -6.70 -21.03 11.01
CA ALA A 495 -5.85 -20.19 11.83
C ALA A 495 -4.41 -20.70 11.84
N LEU A 496 -3.47 -19.78 11.89
CA LEU A 496 -2.05 -20.08 11.88
C LEU A 496 -1.26 -18.94 12.56
N GLU A 497 -0.25 -19.29 13.35
CA GLU A 497 0.66 -18.31 13.97
C GLU A 497 1.98 -18.93 14.39
N PHE A 498 3.08 -18.17 14.28
CA PHE A 498 4.38 -18.53 14.83
C PHE A 498 4.50 -18.18 16.31
N SER A 499 5.25 -18.97 17.07
CA SER A 499 5.74 -18.57 18.38
C SER A 499 6.66 -17.34 18.28
N PRO A 500 6.81 -16.53 19.34
CA PRO A 500 7.61 -15.30 19.29
C PRO A 500 9.09 -15.53 18.94
N ASP A 501 9.64 -16.70 19.27
CA ASP A 501 10.99 -17.13 18.93
C ASP A 501 11.10 -17.76 17.52
N GLY A 502 9.97 -18.01 16.87
CA GLY A 502 9.86 -18.61 15.54
C GLY A 502 10.14 -20.12 15.49
N SER A 503 10.31 -20.79 16.63
CA SER A 503 10.64 -22.23 16.68
C SER A 503 9.44 -23.14 16.46
N THR A 504 8.24 -22.69 16.85
CA THR A 504 7.00 -23.46 16.79
C THR A 504 5.97 -22.74 15.92
N LEU A 505 5.21 -23.49 15.15
CA LEU A 505 4.04 -23.01 14.41
C LEU A 505 2.78 -23.70 14.97
N ALA A 506 1.75 -22.93 15.29
CA ALA A 506 0.45 -23.48 15.68
C ALA A 506 -0.54 -23.35 14.52
N THR A 507 -1.32 -24.40 14.26
CA THR A 507 -2.42 -24.40 13.28
C THR A 507 -3.73 -24.81 13.93
N GLY A 508 -4.83 -24.20 13.51
CA GLY A 508 -6.19 -24.48 13.97
C GLY A 508 -7.13 -24.73 12.80
N GLY A 509 -7.90 -25.81 12.87
CA GLY A 509 -8.73 -26.30 11.75
C GLY A 509 -10.23 -26.23 12.01
N TYR A 510 -11.00 -26.45 10.94
CA TYR A 510 -12.45 -26.65 11.01
C TYR A 510 -12.80 -27.96 11.74
N ASP A 511 -11.89 -28.93 11.72
CA ASP A 511 -11.92 -30.17 12.51
C ASP A 511 -11.85 -29.96 14.03
N GLY A 512 -11.65 -28.72 14.47
CA GLY A 512 -11.58 -28.35 15.89
C GLY A 512 -10.23 -28.64 16.53
N GLU A 513 -9.27 -29.18 15.78
CA GLU A 513 -7.95 -29.54 16.31
C GLU A 513 -6.99 -28.35 16.35
N ILE A 514 -6.02 -28.42 17.27
CA ILE A 514 -4.88 -27.51 17.32
C ILE A 514 -3.60 -28.36 17.22
N LEU A 515 -2.83 -28.15 16.16
CA LEU A 515 -1.59 -28.87 15.91
C LEU A 515 -0.39 -27.93 16.09
N LEU A 516 0.66 -28.42 16.75
CA LEU A 516 1.92 -27.70 16.91
C LEU A 516 2.99 -28.37 16.06
N TRP A 517 3.71 -27.58 15.29
CA TRP A 517 4.71 -28.00 14.33
C TRP A 517 6.06 -27.37 14.68
N ASP A 518 7.13 -28.11 14.44
CA ASP A 518 8.48 -27.55 14.42
C ASP A 518 8.60 -26.68 13.17
N ALA A 519 8.87 -25.40 13.35
CA ALA A 519 8.93 -24.45 12.24
C ALA A 519 10.09 -24.75 11.28
N SER A 520 11.16 -25.38 11.75
CA SER A 520 12.36 -25.63 10.95
C SER A 520 12.24 -26.87 10.07
N SER A 521 11.73 -27.99 10.62
CA SER A 521 11.58 -29.25 9.90
C SER A 521 10.20 -29.42 9.25
N GLY A 522 9.17 -28.78 9.80
CA GLY A 522 7.78 -29.01 9.42
C GLY A 522 7.17 -30.26 10.07
N ASP A 523 7.84 -30.87 11.05
CA ASP A 523 7.33 -32.06 11.75
C ASP A 523 6.30 -31.68 12.81
N ARG A 524 5.28 -32.52 13.00
CA ARG A 524 4.31 -32.33 14.08
C ARG A 524 4.93 -32.69 15.44
N VAL A 525 4.97 -31.71 16.35
CA VAL A 525 5.55 -31.82 17.70
C VAL A 525 4.49 -32.16 18.75
N ALA A 526 3.26 -31.67 18.58
CA ALA A 526 2.17 -31.91 19.51
C ALA A 526 0.80 -31.76 18.87
N LYS A 527 -0.20 -32.29 19.58
CA LYS A 527 -1.62 -32.01 19.35
C LYS A 527 -2.22 -31.60 20.69
N LEU A 528 -2.90 -30.45 20.71
CA LEU A 528 -3.69 -30.04 21.87
C LEU A 528 -5.13 -30.49 21.64
N PRO A 529 -5.84 -30.99 22.68
CA PRO A 529 -7.23 -31.37 22.56
C PRO A 529 -8.07 -30.10 22.33
N GLY A 530 -8.33 -29.76 21.08
CA GLY A 530 -9.07 -28.56 20.73
C GLY A 530 -10.57 -28.66 21.07
N SER A 531 -11.38 -27.84 20.40
CA SER A 531 -12.83 -27.82 20.61
C SER A 531 -13.52 -28.89 19.74
N GLU A 532 -14.75 -29.29 20.07
CA GLU A 532 -15.61 -30.06 19.14
C GLU A 532 -16.08 -29.23 17.93
N VAL A 533 -15.68 -27.95 17.85
CA VAL A 533 -16.10 -27.00 16.83
C VAL A 533 -14.88 -26.24 16.28
N SER A 534 -14.96 -25.76 15.03
CA SER A 534 -13.89 -25.09 14.30
C SER A 534 -13.08 -24.07 15.12
N VAL A 535 -11.74 -24.19 15.11
CA VAL A 535 -10.79 -23.22 15.67
C VAL A 535 -10.49 -22.16 14.62
N ARG A 536 -10.79 -20.88 14.89
CA ARG A 536 -10.70 -19.78 13.92
C ARG A 536 -9.70 -18.70 14.28
N ALA A 537 -9.22 -18.70 15.52
CA ALA A 537 -8.25 -17.73 15.99
C ALA A 537 -7.25 -18.40 16.93
N LEU A 538 -5.96 -18.06 16.72
CA LEU A 538 -4.84 -18.39 17.58
C LEU A 538 -4.11 -17.09 17.95
N ALA A 539 -3.55 -17.04 19.15
CA ALA A 539 -2.68 -15.95 19.61
C ALA A 539 -1.60 -16.52 20.54
N PHE A 540 -0.32 -16.38 20.23
CA PHE A 540 0.76 -16.70 21.18
C PHE A 540 0.95 -15.56 22.19
N ALA A 541 1.22 -15.92 23.44
CA ALA A 541 1.68 -14.95 24.42
C ALA A 541 3.10 -14.46 24.05
N PRO A 542 3.49 -13.20 24.35
CA PRO A 542 4.78 -12.64 23.96
C PRO A 542 6.00 -13.37 24.55
N ASP A 543 5.81 -14.09 25.64
CA ASP A 543 6.83 -14.91 26.30
C ASP A 543 6.95 -16.32 25.70
N GLY A 544 6.03 -16.71 24.80
CA GLY A 544 5.97 -18.03 24.18
C GLY A 544 5.45 -19.15 25.08
N SER A 545 5.10 -18.87 26.35
CA SER A 545 4.70 -19.91 27.31
C SER A 545 3.24 -20.35 27.16
N ARG A 546 2.41 -19.49 26.58
CA ARG A 546 0.96 -19.71 26.44
C ARG A 546 0.49 -19.52 25.00
N LEU A 547 -0.55 -20.26 24.66
CA LEU A 547 -1.32 -20.11 23.42
C LEU A 547 -2.79 -19.87 23.77
N ALA A 548 -3.42 -18.89 23.14
CA ALA A 548 -4.87 -18.72 23.19
C ALA A 548 -5.52 -19.27 21.92
N SER A 549 -6.65 -19.95 22.06
CA SER A 549 -7.43 -20.45 20.93
C SER A 549 -8.91 -20.14 21.09
N ALA A 550 -9.59 -19.80 20.01
CA ALA A 550 -11.04 -19.59 20.02
C ALA A 550 -11.67 -19.87 18.65
N GLY A 551 -12.99 -20.05 18.64
CA GLY A 551 -13.72 -20.36 17.41
C GLY A 551 -15.24 -20.28 17.53
N ALA A 552 -15.92 -21.19 16.84
CA ALA A 552 -17.38 -21.18 16.71
C ALA A 552 -18.12 -21.64 17.98
N ASP A 553 -17.42 -22.24 18.93
CA ASP A 553 -17.94 -22.55 20.26
C ASP A 553 -18.01 -21.33 21.20
N ARG A 554 -17.44 -20.19 20.78
CA ARG A 554 -17.52 -18.87 21.44
C ARG A 554 -16.71 -18.78 22.75
N ILE A 555 -15.84 -19.75 22.97
CA ILE A 555 -15.03 -19.87 24.17
C ILE A 555 -13.57 -19.57 23.82
N ILE A 556 -12.89 -18.80 24.67
CA ILE A 556 -11.44 -18.63 24.58
C ILE A 556 -10.78 -19.61 25.55
N ARG A 557 -9.88 -20.46 25.06
CA ARG A 557 -9.06 -21.35 25.87
C ARG A 557 -7.63 -20.85 25.92
N LEU A 558 -7.05 -20.87 27.11
CA LEU A 558 -5.62 -20.59 27.32
C LEU A 558 -4.90 -21.91 27.61
N TRP A 559 -3.88 -22.18 26.82
CA TRP A 559 -3.05 -23.36 26.90
C TRP A 559 -1.71 -23.00 27.52
N ASP A 560 -1.27 -23.82 28.46
CA ASP A 560 0.12 -23.84 28.91
C ASP A 560 0.87 -24.80 27.99
N LEU A 561 1.90 -24.30 27.29
CA LEU A 561 2.62 -25.08 26.29
C LEU A 561 3.69 -25.99 26.90
N ASP A 562 4.19 -25.66 28.09
CA ASP A 562 5.14 -26.50 28.83
C ASP A 562 4.42 -27.72 29.41
N ALA A 563 3.25 -27.51 30.03
CA ALA A 563 2.41 -28.58 30.57
C ALA A 563 1.59 -29.31 29.49
N ARG A 564 1.35 -28.66 28.34
CA ARG A 564 0.43 -29.11 27.27
C ARG A 564 -1.00 -29.32 27.75
N GLU A 565 -1.44 -28.49 28.70
CA GLU A 565 -2.75 -28.56 29.34
C GLU A 565 -3.50 -27.24 29.18
N GLN A 566 -4.84 -27.32 29.27
CA GLN A 566 -5.68 -26.12 29.30
C GLN A 566 -5.58 -25.48 30.69
N ALA A 567 -5.00 -24.28 30.76
CA ALA A 567 -4.81 -23.53 32.00
C ALA A 567 -6.07 -22.75 32.42
N ALA A 568 -6.83 -22.21 31.47
CA ALA A 568 -8.03 -21.43 31.77
C ALA A 568 -9.02 -21.39 30.59
N GLU A 569 -10.26 -21.03 30.92
CA GLU A 569 -11.34 -20.79 29.98
C GLU A 569 -11.95 -19.40 30.21
N LEU A 570 -12.14 -18.62 29.15
CA LEU A 570 -12.79 -17.32 29.18
C LEU A 570 -14.06 -17.37 28.34
N SER A 571 -15.19 -17.23 29.03
CA SER A 571 -16.54 -17.30 28.45
C SER A 571 -17.24 -15.95 28.54
N GLY A 572 -17.98 -15.57 27.49
CA GLY A 572 -18.79 -14.35 27.52
C GLY A 572 -19.28 -13.84 26.17
N HIS A 573 -18.62 -14.20 25.07
CA HIS A 573 -19.08 -13.87 23.72
C HIS A 573 -20.36 -14.66 23.35
N GLN A 574 -21.21 -14.06 22.53
CA GLN A 574 -22.48 -14.67 22.10
C GLN A 574 -22.46 -15.20 20.67
N GLY A 575 -21.39 -14.93 19.91
CA GLY A 575 -21.19 -15.36 18.53
C GLY A 575 -19.76 -15.85 18.32
N THR A 576 -19.50 -16.43 17.15
CA THR A 576 -18.19 -16.99 16.79
C THR A 576 -17.08 -15.99 17.04
N ILE A 577 -15.98 -16.43 17.66
CA ILE A 577 -14.79 -15.59 17.83
C ILE A 577 -13.93 -15.74 16.58
N ARG A 578 -13.58 -14.61 15.96
CA ARG A 578 -12.88 -14.54 14.68
C ARG A 578 -11.41 -14.17 14.79
N ALA A 579 -11.02 -13.44 15.85
CA ALA A 579 -9.65 -12.98 16.02
C ALA A 579 -9.29 -12.85 17.51
N LEU A 580 -8.03 -13.11 17.81
CA LEU A 580 -7.41 -12.98 19.14
C LEU A 580 -6.09 -12.22 19.00
N ALA A 581 -5.69 -11.49 20.04
CA ALA A 581 -4.36 -10.87 20.10
C ALA A 581 -3.94 -10.65 21.57
N PHE A 582 -2.76 -11.13 21.96
CA PHE A 582 -2.20 -10.84 23.27
C PHE A 582 -1.69 -9.40 23.36
N GLY A 583 -1.90 -8.77 24.51
CA GLY A 583 -1.17 -7.56 24.86
C GLY A 583 0.34 -7.82 24.89
N PRO A 584 1.18 -6.83 24.56
CA PRO A 584 2.64 -7.01 24.48
C PRO A 584 3.30 -7.31 25.84
N ASP A 585 2.59 -7.10 26.94
CA ASP A 585 3.02 -7.51 28.28
C ASP A 585 2.55 -8.92 28.67
N GLY A 586 1.73 -9.58 27.85
CA GLY A 586 1.15 -10.90 28.11
C GLY A 586 0.07 -10.92 29.19
N ARG A 587 -0.32 -9.77 29.74
CA ARG A 587 -1.19 -9.66 30.92
C ARG A 587 -2.67 -9.57 30.57
N TRP A 588 -2.98 -9.37 29.29
CA TRP A 588 -4.34 -9.27 28.79
C TRP A 588 -4.44 -9.79 27.36
N LEU A 589 -5.67 -10.08 26.91
CA LEU A 589 -6.00 -10.56 25.57
C LEU A 589 -7.13 -9.73 24.97
N ALA A 590 -7.07 -9.39 23.69
CA ALA A 590 -8.20 -8.87 22.93
C ALA A 590 -8.89 -9.98 22.13
N SER A 591 -10.20 -9.88 21.96
CA SER A 591 -10.99 -10.77 21.11
C SER A 591 -12.03 -9.99 20.28
N ALA A 592 -12.30 -10.48 19.08
CA ALA A 592 -13.31 -9.94 18.15
C ALA A 592 -14.29 -11.04 17.74
N SER A 593 -15.59 -10.72 17.69
CA SER A 593 -16.64 -11.72 17.49
C SER A 593 -17.78 -11.29 16.53
N GLU A 594 -18.43 -12.29 15.95
CA GLU A 594 -19.70 -12.16 15.23
C GLU A 594 -20.85 -11.61 16.10
N ASP A 595 -20.71 -11.59 17.43
CA ASP A 595 -21.65 -10.87 18.30
C ASP A 595 -21.53 -9.34 18.23
N ARG A 596 -20.72 -8.83 17.29
CA ARG A 596 -20.47 -7.41 17.01
C ARG A 596 -19.59 -6.72 18.04
N THR A 597 -19.04 -7.46 19.01
CA THR A 597 -18.25 -6.88 20.10
C THR A 597 -16.76 -7.15 19.93
N VAL A 598 -15.98 -6.21 20.47
CA VAL A 598 -14.55 -6.39 20.76
C VAL A 598 -14.40 -6.34 22.27
N ARG A 599 -13.66 -7.28 22.85
CA ARG A 599 -13.47 -7.38 24.31
C ARG A 599 -12.00 -7.47 24.67
N ARG A 600 -11.66 -6.92 25.84
CA ARG A 600 -10.35 -7.07 26.48
C ARG A 600 -10.48 -7.89 27.75
N TRP A 601 -9.71 -8.95 27.87
CA TRP A 601 -9.71 -9.89 29.00
C TRP A 601 -8.45 -9.70 29.82
N ASP A 602 -8.60 -9.50 31.12
CA ASP A 602 -7.48 -9.51 32.07
C ASP A 602 -7.07 -10.97 32.35
N LEU A 603 -5.76 -11.22 32.39
CA LEU A 603 -5.17 -12.55 32.57
C LEU A 603 -4.35 -12.67 33.85
N ASP A 604 -4.34 -11.67 34.73
CA ASP A 604 -3.56 -11.72 35.97
C ASP A 604 -4.39 -11.93 37.23
N GLY A 605 -3.87 -12.81 38.10
CA GLY A 605 -4.29 -12.97 39.48
C GLY A 605 -5.81 -13.19 39.63
N ASP A 606 -6.42 -12.56 40.64
CA ASP A 606 -7.87 -12.67 40.91
C ASP A 606 -8.77 -11.97 39.86
N SER A 607 -8.19 -11.43 38.79
CA SER A 607 -8.91 -10.75 37.71
C SER A 607 -8.97 -11.56 36.41
N VAL A 608 -8.39 -12.76 36.37
CA VAL A 608 -8.48 -13.67 35.21
C VAL A 608 -9.95 -13.82 34.78
N GLY A 609 -10.24 -13.49 33.52
CA GLY A 609 -11.59 -13.56 32.95
C GLY A 609 -12.46 -12.33 33.17
N LYS A 610 -11.99 -11.31 33.91
CA LYS A 610 -12.66 -9.99 33.89
C LYS A 610 -12.51 -9.37 32.50
N GLN A 611 -13.63 -8.93 31.96
CA GLN A 611 -13.70 -8.36 30.62
C GLN A 611 -14.08 -6.89 30.63
N VAL A 612 -13.49 -6.14 29.71
CA VAL A 612 -13.94 -4.82 29.30
C VAL A 612 -14.51 -4.96 27.89
N GLU A 613 -15.81 -4.73 27.74
CA GLU A 613 -16.45 -4.63 26.44
C GLU A 613 -16.30 -3.22 25.90
N PHE A 614 -15.81 -3.10 24.67
CA PHE A 614 -15.77 -1.83 23.94
C PHE A 614 -17.10 -1.57 23.25
N PRO A 615 -17.38 -0.33 22.81
CA PRO A 615 -18.60 -0.04 22.05
C PRO A 615 -18.74 -1.00 20.86
N PRO A 616 -19.93 -1.57 20.61
CA PRO A 616 -20.09 -2.58 19.57
C PRO A 616 -20.01 -1.97 18.17
N HIS A 617 -19.68 -2.81 17.19
CA HIS A 617 -19.94 -2.54 15.79
C HIS A 617 -21.44 -2.66 15.48
N ASN A 618 -21.86 -2.08 14.35
CA ASN A 618 -23.24 -2.24 13.88
C ASN A 618 -23.49 -3.65 13.30
N GLU A 619 -22.42 -4.33 12.89
CA GLU A 619 -22.41 -5.66 12.28
C GLU A 619 -21.31 -6.54 12.86
N MET A 620 -21.28 -7.80 12.43
CA MET A 620 -20.31 -8.81 12.85
C MET A 620 -18.87 -8.30 12.66
N VAL A 621 -18.04 -8.42 13.71
CA VAL A 621 -16.61 -8.09 13.60
C VAL A 621 -15.89 -9.29 12.97
N TRP A 622 -15.28 -9.05 11.82
CA TRP A 622 -14.67 -10.10 11.02
C TRP A 622 -13.15 -10.16 11.17
N ALA A 623 -12.50 -8.99 11.29
CA ALA A 623 -11.06 -8.87 11.41
C ALA A 623 -10.67 -7.96 12.59
N MET A 624 -9.53 -8.25 13.20
CA MET A 624 -8.94 -7.41 14.26
C MET A 624 -7.42 -7.50 14.20
N ALA A 625 -6.75 -6.38 14.50
CA ALA A 625 -5.31 -6.32 14.69
C ALA A 625 -4.96 -5.45 15.90
N LEU A 626 -3.90 -5.84 16.62
CA LEU A 626 -3.34 -5.05 17.73
C LEU A 626 -2.05 -4.38 17.27
N SER A 627 -1.86 -3.10 17.61
CA SER A 627 -0.60 -2.43 17.31
C SER A 627 0.54 -3.05 18.14
N PRO A 628 1.78 -3.12 17.63
CA PRO A 628 2.89 -3.82 18.31
C PRO A 628 3.19 -3.33 19.73
N GLY A 629 2.99 -2.03 19.99
CA GLY A 629 3.12 -1.44 21.34
C GLY A 629 1.90 -1.65 22.24
N GLY A 630 0.86 -2.33 21.77
CA GLY A 630 -0.36 -2.62 22.51
C GLY A 630 -1.28 -1.42 22.74
N GLY A 631 -0.97 -0.25 22.17
CA GLY A 631 -1.70 0.99 22.42
C GLY A 631 -3.02 1.10 21.65
N THR A 632 -3.16 0.40 20.52
CA THR A 632 -4.32 0.53 19.63
C THR A 632 -4.84 -0.81 19.14
N ILE A 633 -6.15 -1.01 19.26
CA ILE A 633 -6.89 -2.12 18.63
C ILE A 633 -7.62 -1.57 17.41
N ALA A 634 -7.36 -2.15 16.24
CA ALA A 634 -8.12 -1.90 15.02
C ALA A 634 -9.08 -3.07 14.78
N SER A 635 -10.34 -2.79 14.49
CA SER A 635 -11.36 -3.81 14.23
C SER A 635 -12.22 -3.45 13.02
N GLY A 636 -12.49 -4.43 12.16
CA GLY A 636 -13.25 -4.28 10.94
C GLY A 636 -14.52 -5.13 10.94
N ASP A 637 -15.65 -4.58 10.50
CA ASP A 637 -16.91 -5.30 10.38
C ASP A 637 -17.30 -5.69 8.95
N TYR A 638 -18.34 -6.53 8.86
CA TYR A 638 -18.86 -7.09 7.62
C TYR A 638 -19.50 -6.08 6.64
N ARG A 639 -19.65 -4.80 7.03
CA ARG A 639 -20.11 -3.72 6.13
C ARG A 639 -19.02 -2.73 5.73
N GLY A 640 -17.79 -3.02 6.13
CA GLY A 640 -16.62 -2.26 5.75
C GLY A 640 -16.27 -1.15 6.72
N PHE A 641 -16.84 -1.13 7.94
CA PHE A 641 -16.45 -0.13 8.93
C PHE A 641 -15.21 -0.58 9.71
N LEU A 642 -14.21 0.29 9.71
CA LEU A 642 -12.97 0.18 10.47
C LEU A 642 -13.04 1.10 11.69
N GLN A 643 -12.83 0.57 12.88
CA GLN A 643 -12.79 1.33 14.13
C GLN A 643 -11.44 1.20 14.82
N PHE A 644 -10.95 2.31 15.39
CA PHE A 644 -9.73 2.35 16.20
C PHE A 644 -10.06 2.62 17.67
N ARG A 645 -9.43 1.84 18.56
CA ARG A 645 -9.64 1.90 20.02
C ARG A 645 -8.33 1.99 20.77
N GLU A 646 -8.32 2.72 21.87
CA GLU A 646 -7.21 2.69 22.81
C GLU A 646 -7.35 1.47 23.72
N ALA A 647 -6.34 0.58 23.74
CA ALA A 647 -6.44 -0.67 24.50
C ALA A 647 -6.55 -0.46 26.02
N GLY A 648 -5.98 0.64 26.53
CA GLY A 648 -6.06 1.04 27.94
C GLY A 648 -7.27 1.91 28.29
N GLY A 649 -8.09 2.29 27.29
CA GLY A 649 -9.19 3.22 27.46
C GLY A 649 -10.38 2.63 28.23
N SER A 650 -11.20 3.50 28.84
CA SER A 650 -12.51 3.11 29.37
C SER A 650 -13.45 2.67 28.23
N ALA A 651 -14.55 1.99 28.57
CA ALA A 651 -15.58 1.47 27.66
C ALA A 651 -16.21 2.48 26.68
N ASN A 652 -15.83 3.77 26.72
CA ASN A 652 -16.27 4.83 25.81
C ASN A 652 -15.21 5.26 24.77
N SER A 653 -14.09 4.55 24.65
CA SER A 653 -12.99 4.91 23.72
C SER A 653 -13.23 4.38 22.29
N VAL A 654 -14.17 4.98 21.55
CA VAL A 654 -14.09 4.97 20.08
C VAL A 654 -13.34 6.23 19.69
N ALA A 655 -12.10 6.09 19.22
CA ALA A 655 -11.33 7.26 18.82
C ALA A 655 -11.82 7.78 17.46
N VAL A 656 -11.99 6.88 16.48
CA VAL A 656 -12.42 7.21 15.11
C VAL A 656 -13.06 5.99 14.43
N SER A 657 -14.05 6.22 13.54
CA SER A 657 -14.66 5.20 12.67
C SER A 657 -14.63 5.66 11.22
N HIS A 658 -14.21 4.76 10.32
CA HIS A 658 -14.15 4.99 8.88
C HIS A 658 -14.90 3.87 8.15
N ARG A 659 -15.37 4.13 6.93
CA ARG A 659 -15.91 3.09 6.03
C ARG A 659 -15.06 2.98 4.76
N PRO A 660 -13.85 2.44 4.86
CA PRO A 660 -12.91 2.37 3.72
C PRO A 660 -13.30 1.45 2.58
N HIS A 661 -14.09 0.42 2.85
CA HIS A 661 -14.41 -0.61 1.88
C HIS A 661 -15.92 -0.62 1.59
N GLU A 662 -16.28 -0.86 0.33
CA GLU A 662 -17.70 -0.95 -0.09
C GLU A 662 -18.34 -2.30 0.31
N GLY A 663 -17.54 -3.23 0.82
CA GLY A 663 -17.94 -4.48 1.47
C GLY A 663 -17.20 -4.70 2.81
N GLY A 664 -17.47 -5.82 3.47
CA GLY A 664 -16.83 -6.19 4.74
C GLY A 664 -15.31 -6.21 4.70
N ILE A 665 -14.69 -5.85 5.82
CA ILE A 665 -13.24 -5.95 5.99
C ILE A 665 -12.88 -7.40 6.30
N THR A 666 -12.06 -7.99 5.46
CA THR A 666 -11.68 -9.40 5.52
C THR A 666 -10.42 -9.62 6.34
N ALA A 667 -9.46 -8.68 6.28
CA ALA A 667 -8.20 -8.79 7.01
C ALA A 667 -7.66 -7.42 7.46
N LEU A 668 -6.94 -7.43 8.58
CA LEU A 668 -6.24 -6.27 9.14
C LEU A 668 -4.86 -6.70 9.61
N ALA A 669 -3.84 -5.89 9.32
CA ALA A 669 -2.47 -6.13 9.78
C ALA A 669 -1.76 -4.82 10.10
N PHE A 670 -1.14 -4.72 11.28
CA PHE A 670 -0.25 -3.60 11.59
C PHE A 670 1.17 -3.89 11.10
N SER A 671 1.84 -2.87 10.59
CA SER A 671 3.29 -2.91 10.40
C SER A 671 4.03 -3.09 11.74
N PRO A 672 5.23 -3.69 11.77
CA PRO A 672 6.00 -3.91 13.00
C PRO A 672 6.33 -2.63 13.79
N GLY A 673 6.45 -1.49 13.12
CA GLY A 673 6.64 -0.19 13.76
C GLY A 673 5.36 0.47 14.28
N GLY A 674 4.18 -0.11 14.02
CA GLY A 674 2.88 0.45 14.39
C GLY A 674 2.49 1.73 13.64
N ARG A 675 3.24 2.10 12.59
CA ARG A 675 3.04 3.35 11.84
C ARG A 675 2.11 3.21 10.65
N MET A 676 1.83 1.97 10.27
CA MET A 676 0.95 1.61 9.16
C MET A 676 0.00 0.49 9.59
N LEU A 677 -1.21 0.55 9.06
CA LEU A 677 -2.19 -0.53 9.09
C LEU A 677 -2.55 -0.85 7.64
N ALA A 678 -2.61 -2.13 7.28
CA ALA A 678 -3.21 -2.59 6.03
C ALA A 678 -4.62 -3.11 6.31
N SER A 679 -5.58 -2.77 5.45
CA SER A 679 -6.92 -3.35 5.45
C SER A 679 -7.25 -3.92 4.09
N ALA A 680 -7.77 -5.15 4.06
CA ALA A 680 -8.38 -5.75 2.88
C ALA A 680 -9.89 -5.83 3.05
N GLY A 681 -10.64 -5.76 1.95
CA GLY A 681 -12.08 -5.91 1.96
C GLY A 681 -12.61 -6.75 0.80
N PHE A 682 -13.89 -7.12 0.91
CA PHE A 682 -14.64 -7.81 -0.16
C PHE A 682 -14.75 -7.01 -1.45
N ASP A 683 -14.39 -5.73 -1.44
CA ASP A 683 -14.24 -4.90 -2.64
C ASP A 683 -12.93 -5.18 -3.42
N GLN A 684 -12.16 -6.19 -3.01
CA GLN A 684 -10.90 -6.63 -3.64
C GLN A 684 -9.81 -5.55 -3.58
N LYS A 685 -9.92 -4.64 -2.62
CA LYS A 685 -8.95 -3.56 -2.42
C LYS A 685 -8.13 -3.84 -1.17
N ILE A 686 -6.85 -3.53 -1.25
CA ILE A 686 -5.98 -3.39 -0.09
C ILE A 686 -5.67 -1.90 0.09
N LYS A 687 -5.97 -1.38 1.26
CA LYS A 687 -5.79 0.03 1.63
C LYS A 687 -4.76 0.13 2.75
N LEU A 688 -3.79 1.01 2.58
CA LEU A 688 -2.80 1.35 3.59
C LEU A 688 -3.19 2.63 4.31
N TRP A 689 -3.21 2.52 5.62
CA TRP A 689 -3.44 3.62 6.54
C TRP A 689 -2.11 4.03 7.14
N HIS A 690 -1.84 5.32 7.15
CA HIS A 690 -0.66 5.85 7.79
C HIS A 690 -1.07 6.56 9.08
N SER A 691 -0.29 6.32 10.13
CA SER A 691 -0.33 7.16 11.33
C SER A 691 0.23 8.53 10.98
N LYS A 692 -0.36 9.61 11.51
CA LYS A 692 0.25 10.95 11.46
C LYS A 692 1.72 10.89 11.90
N PRO A 693 2.65 11.56 11.19
CA PRO A 693 4.00 11.69 11.68
C PRO A 693 3.98 12.38 13.06
N PRO A 694 4.73 11.87 14.04
CA PRO A 694 4.76 12.49 15.36
C PRO A 694 5.21 13.94 15.23
N ARG A 695 4.50 14.85 15.90
CA ARG A 695 4.93 16.23 16.08
C ARG A 695 5.82 16.31 17.30
N LEU A 696 7.10 16.57 17.08
CA LEU A 696 8.07 16.78 18.16
C LEU A 696 8.13 18.27 18.49
N SER A 697 8.04 18.59 19.78
CA SER A 697 8.31 19.93 20.28
C SER A 697 9.80 20.12 20.52
N SER A 698 10.32 21.33 20.31
CA SER A 698 11.72 21.65 20.60
C SER A 698 12.03 21.49 22.09
N ARG A 699 13.15 20.85 22.42
CA ARG A 699 13.66 20.70 23.80
C ARG A 699 14.11 22.03 24.39
N ALA A 700 14.75 22.87 23.58
CA ALA A 700 15.25 24.18 23.97
C ALA A 700 15.08 25.18 22.83
N MET A 701 14.96 26.47 23.18
CA MET A 701 14.85 27.58 22.24
C MET A 701 15.68 28.77 22.73
N ALA A 702 16.40 29.42 21.81
CA ALA A 702 17.08 30.69 22.02
C ALA A 702 16.60 31.74 21.00
N ASN A 703 16.54 33.01 21.39
CA ASN A 703 16.11 34.14 20.56
C ASN A 703 16.82 35.45 20.99
N ASP A 704 18.14 35.36 21.13
CA ASP A 704 19.03 36.41 21.63
C ASP A 704 19.78 37.16 20.52
N HIS A 705 19.76 36.66 19.29
CA HIS A 705 20.24 37.41 18.12
C HIS A 705 19.30 38.55 17.74
N LYS A 706 19.84 39.62 17.15
CA LYS A 706 19.02 40.68 16.55
C LYS A 706 18.89 40.45 15.04
N GLY A 707 17.73 39.95 14.60
CA GLY A 707 17.45 39.69 13.18
C GLY A 707 17.49 38.21 12.85
N GLN A 708 17.69 37.89 11.57
CA GLN A 708 17.58 36.51 11.06
C GLN A 708 18.79 35.68 11.46
N VAL A 709 18.59 34.42 11.86
CA VAL A 709 19.68 33.49 12.16
C VAL A 709 19.90 32.55 10.97
N HIS A 710 21.00 32.76 10.24
CA HIS A 710 21.22 32.14 8.92
C HIS A 710 21.72 30.71 8.99
N PHE A 711 22.49 30.36 10.03
CA PHE A 711 22.97 29.00 10.22
C PHE A 711 23.02 28.61 11.70
N GLY A 712 22.91 27.32 11.95
CA GLY A 712 23.27 26.65 13.20
C GLY A 712 23.99 25.36 12.84
N VAL A 713 25.20 25.17 13.36
CA VAL A 713 26.03 23.99 13.09
C VAL A 713 26.58 23.39 14.38
N PHE A 714 26.55 22.07 14.50
CA PHE A 714 27.13 21.38 15.65
C PHE A 714 28.66 21.31 15.54
N SER A 715 29.33 21.34 16.68
CA SER A 715 30.72 20.91 16.76
C SER A 715 30.83 19.39 16.57
N PRO A 716 31.96 18.88 16.05
CA PRO A 716 32.17 17.44 15.84
C PRO A 716 32.07 16.56 17.10
N ASP A 717 32.19 17.14 18.30
CA ASP A 717 31.99 16.47 19.59
C ASP A 717 30.54 16.52 20.12
N GLY A 718 29.65 17.22 19.40
CA GLY A 718 28.24 17.39 19.74
C GLY A 718 27.98 18.17 21.03
N GLN A 719 28.98 18.87 21.58
CA GLN A 719 28.86 19.64 22.83
C GLN A 719 28.47 21.10 22.60
N THR A 720 28.79 21.66 21.44
CA THR A 720 28.49 23.06 21.12
C THR A 720 27.73 23.23 19.81
N VAL A 721 27.00 24.34 19.71
CA VAL A 721 26.35 24.79 18.47
C VAL A 721 26.81 26.22 18.19
N ALA A 722 27.36 26.46 17.00
CA ALA A 722 27.66 27.80 16.52
C ALA A 722 26.48 28.35 15.71
N THR A 723 26.06 29.59 16.01
CA THR A 723 25.01 30.29 15.28
C THR A 723 25.47 31.67 14.82
N GLY A 724 25.09 32.10 13.62
CA GLY A 724 25.39 33.43 13.10
C GLY A 724 24.15 34.12 12.52
N ALA A 725 24.10 35.45 12.64
CA ALA A 725 22.92 36.24 12.34
C ALA A 725 23.23 37.60 11.70
N ASP A 726 22.17 38.34 11.36
CA ASP A 726 22.23 39.71 10.79
C ASP A 726 22.97 40.72 11.67
N ASP A 727 23.08 40.47 12.97
CA ASP A 727 23.75 41.34 13.95
C ASP A 727 25.28 41.30 13.91
N ALA A 728 25.85 40.62 12.90
CA ALA A 728 27.29 40.39 12.70
C ALA A 728 27.97 39.62 13.84
N LYS A 729 27.19 38.95 14.71
CA LYS A 729 27.71 38.14 15.80
C LYS A 729 27.64 36.66 15.48
N VAL A 730 28.64 35.93 15.97
CA VAL A 730 28.61 34.46 16.03
C VAL A 730 28.52 34.07 17.50
N VAL A 731 27.57 33.23 17.86
CA VAL A 731 27.37 32.78 19.24
C VAL A 731 27.65 31.27 19.32
N LEU A 732 28.60 30.89 20.16
CA LEU A 732 28.83 29.50 20.54
C LEU A 732 27.94 29.17 21.72
N ARG A 733 27.15 28.11 21.61
CA ARG A 733 26.12 27.71 22.58
C ARG A 733 26.36 26.30 23.08
N ASP A 734 25.91 26.03 24.30
CA ASP A 734 25.84 24.66 24.82
C ASP A 734 24.78 23.86 24.06
N ALA A 735 25.15 22.70 23.52
CA ALA A 735 24.32 21.87 22.64
C ALA A 735 23.22 21.07 23.37
N ARG A 736 23.04 21.27 24.68
CA ARG A 736 21.95 20.67 25.48
C ARG A 736 20.92 21.70 25.93
N THR A 737 21.37 22.92 26.18
CA THR A 737 20.56 24.00 26.78
C THR A 737 20.36 25.22 25.88
N LEU A 738 21.14 25.34 24.80
CA LEU A 738 21.26 26.52 23.93
C LEU A 738 21.71 27.80 24.64
N LYS A 739 22.21 27.70 25.88
CA LYS A 739 22.78 28.85 26.59
C LYS A 739 24.07 29.31 25.91
N PRO A 740 24.30 30.62 25.75
CA PRO A 740 25.52 31.15 25.15
C PRO A 740 26.72 30.85 26.04
N ILE A 741 27.77 30.30 25.45
CA ILE A 741 29.10 30.07 26.04
C ILE A 741 30.00 31.24 25.70
N ARG A 742 29.99 31.68 24.43
CA ARG A 742 30.88 32.71 23.92
C ARG A 742 30.23 33.46 22.75
N VAL A 743 30.54 34.75 22.64
CA VAL A 743 30.17 35.58 21.49
C VAL A 743 31.46 35.99 20.77
N LEU A 744 31.51 35.78 19.46
CA LEU A 744 32.60 36.18 18.58
C LEU A 744 32.12 37.39 17.78
N GLU A 745 32.88 38.49 17.86
CA GLU A 745 32.59 39.75 17.19
C GLU A 745 33.78 40.11 16.31
N GLY A 746 33.52 40.50 15.06
CA GLY A 746 34.58 40.85 14.12
C GLY A 746 34.16 40.93 12.66
N HIS A 747 32.97 40.41 12.29
CA HIS A 747 32.44 40.58 10.94
C HIS A 747 31.96 42.01 10.70
N SER A 748 32.18 42.50 9.48
CA SER A 748 31.77 43.84 9.03
C SER A 748 30.29 43.92 8.62
N SER A 749 29.64 42.78 8.41
CA SER A 749 28.20 42.64 8.11
C SER A 749 27.64 41.36 8.74
N GLY A 750 26.33 41.12 8.57
CA GLY A 750 25.68 39.91 9.08
C GLY A 750 26.38 38.62 8.63
N VAL A 751 26.32 37.58 9.45
CA VAL A 751 27.04 36.32 9.21
C VAL A 751 26.11 35.28 8.61
N GLY A 752 26.43 34.81 7.40
CA GLY A 752 25.53 34.00 6.57
C GLY A 752 25.81 32.50 6.60
N ALA A 753 27.05 32.11 6.87
CA ALA A 753 27.47 30.72 6.85
C ALA A 753 28.56 30.45 7.87
N GLY A 754 28.61 29.21 8.37
CA GLY A 754 29.68 28.74 9.23
C GLY A 754 29.89 27.24 9.11
N ALA A 755 31.12 26.80 9.39
CA ALA A 755 31.51 25.41 9.36
C ALA A 755 32.71 25.16 10.30
N TYR A 756 32.66 24.07 11.06
CA TYR A 756 33.77 23.62 11.88
C TYR A 756 34.78 22.83 11.06
N THR A 757 36.05 22.87 11.47
CA THR A 757 37.01 21.83 11.08
C THR A 757 36.62 20.48 11.73
N PRO A 758 36.97 19.34 11.13
CA PRO A 758 36.60 18.01 11.63
C PRO A 758 37.11 17.71 13.05
N ASP A 759 38.21 18.34 13.48
CA ASP A 759 38.76 18.24 14.83
C ASP A 759 38.05 19.14 15.85
N GLY A 760 37.14 20.03 15.41
CA GLY A 760 36.41 20.99 16.23
C GLY A 760 37.24 22.14 16.79
N SER A 761 38.54 22.23 16.46
CA SER A 761 39.44 23.27 17.00
C SER A 761 39.17 24.64 16.40
N THR A 762 38.66 24.68 15.17
CA THR A 762 38.50 25.88 14.37
C THR A 762 37.08 26.00 13.84
N LEU A 763 36.53 27.20 13.90
CA LEU A 763 35.26 27.56 13.28
C LEU A 763 35.52 28.61 12.20
N ILE A 764 35.06 28.35 10.98
CA ILE A 764 35.12 29.32 9.89
C ILE A 764 33.74 29.92 9.73
N THR A 765 33.65 31.23 9.62
CA THR A 765 32.39 31.95 9.37
C THR A 765 32.54 33.01 8.30
N ALA A 766 31.48 33.28 7.55
CA ALA A 766 31.52 34.25 6.45
C ALA A 766 30.41 35.30 6.50
N ALA A 767 30.77 36.47 6.01
CA ALA A 767 29.92 37.64 5.90
C ALA A 767 28.95 37.55 4.71
N LEU A 768 27.71 38.01 4.92
CA LEU A 768 26.66 38.11 3.90
C LEU A 768 26.98 39.18 2.85
N GLN A 769 27.89 40.11 3.15
CA GLN A 769 28.34 41.16 2.24
C GLN A 769 29.87 41.30 2.32
N GLY A 770 30.48 41.80 1.24
CA GLY A 770 31.93 42.06 1.17
C GLY A 770 32.81 40.84 0.86
N GLY A 771 32.27 39.63 0.88
CA GLY A 771 33.00 38.41 0.48
C GLY A 771 34.08 37.96 1.48
N GLU A 772 33.95 38.37 2.74
CA GLU A 772 34.93 38.11 3.80
C GLU A 772 34.60 36.82 4.59
N ALA A 773 35.62 36.03 4.90
CA ALA A 773 35.55 34.90 5.83
C ALA A 773 36.61 35.02 6.93
N ILE A 774 36.26 34.56 8.14
CA ILE A 774 37.09 34.62 9.33
C ILE A 774 37.24 33.22 9.91
N SER A 775 38.48 32.83 10.21
CA SER A 775 38.84 31.61 10.94
C SER A 775 39.00 31.93 12.43
N TRP A 776 38.28 31.21 13.28
CA TRP A 776 38.23 31.41 14.74
C TRP A 776 38.78 30.20 15.46
N ASP A 777 39.64 30.42 16.45
CA ASP A 777 40.02 29.40 17.43
C ASP A 777 38.86 29.22 18.41
N VAL A 778 38.28 28.02 18.47
CA VAL A 778 37.04 27.75 19.22
C VAL A 778 37.25 27.86 20.73
N ALA A 779 38.41 27.42 21.21
CA ALA A 779 38.73 27.39 22.64
C ALA A 779 38.90 28.82 23.21
N THR A 780 39.69 29.65 22.53
CA THR A 780 40.03 31.01 22.96
C THR A 780 39.04 32.05 22.47
N GLY A 781 38.34 31.79 21.36
CA GLY A 781 37.50 32.75 20.65
C GLY A 781 38.29 33.83 19.90
N LYS A 782 39.60 33.65 19.76
CA LYS A 782 40.44 34.59 19.01
C LYS A 782 40.39 34.28 17.53
N GLU A 783 40.47 35.33 16.73
CA GLU A 783 40.66 35.23 15.31
C GLU A 783 42.04 34.64 14.99
N ARG A 784 42.06 33.58 14.17
CA ARG A 784 43.29 32.97 13.62
C ARG A 784 43.74 33.69 12.35
N GLY A 785 42.79 34.16 11.54
CA GLY A 785 43.03 34.93 10.33
C GLY A 785 41.77 35.17 9.51
N ARG A 786 41.92 35.96 8.44
CA ARG A 786 40.85 36.33 7.50
C ARG A 786 41.28 36.07 6.07
N PHE A 787 40.32 35.70 5.23
CA PHE A 787 40.53 35.45 3.81
C PHE A 787 39.29 35.83 3.01
N GLY A 788 39.47 36.00 1.70
CA GLY A 788 38.49 36.64 0.83
C GLY A 788 38.61 38.17 0.83
N GLY A 789 37.51 38.85 0.51
CA GLY A 789 37.45 40.31 0.31
C GLY A 789 37.32 40.72 -1.17
N ASP A 790 36.77 41.91 -1.41
CA ASP A 790 36.52 42.55 -2.72
C ASP A 790 35.57 41.79 -3.68
N GLY A 791 34.59 41.06 -3.12
CA GLY A 791 33.65 40.24 -3.90
C GLY A 791 32.20 40.27 -3.40
N PRO A 792 31.27 39.58 -4.11
CA PRO A 792 29.91 39.38 -3.63
C PRO A 792 29.90 38.60 -2.31
N GLY A 793 28.84 38.77 -1.51
CA GLY A 793 28.66 38.05 -0.26
C GLY A 793 28.75 36.53 -0.40
N ILE A 794 29.30 35.87 0.62
CA ILE A 794 29.46 34.41 0.64
C ILE A 794 28.13 33.78 1.06
N ALA A 795 27.58 32.94 0.18
CA ALA A 795 26.31 32.25 0.41
C ALA A 795 26.48 30.97 1.24
N ALA A 796 27.61 30.28 1.11
CA ALA A 796 27.88 29.04 1.82
C ALA A 796 29.38 28.78 2.00
N ILE A 797 29.71 28.03 3.05
CA ILE A 797 31.04 27.53 3.36
C ILE A 797 30.97 26.01 3.57
N ALA A 798 32.02 25.31 3.18
CA ALA A 798 32.31 23.94 3.59
C ALA A 798 33.80 23.78 3.92
N VAL A 799 34.12 22.80 4.76
CA VAL A 799 35.50 22.44 5.11
C VAL A 799 35.73 21.00 4.68
N SER A 800 36.90 20.71 4.13
CA SER A 800 37.30 19.35 3.73
C SER A 800 37.44 18.44 4.95
N SER A 801 37.32 17.13 4.73
CA SER A 801 37.40 16.12 5.80
C SER A 801 38.78 15.99 6.43
N ASP A 802 39.83 16.52 5.80
CA ASP A 802 41.17 16.64 6.39
C ASP A 802 41.38 17.94 7.20
N GLY A 803 40.40 18.86 7.18
CA GLY A 803 40.45 20.13 7.90
C GLY A 803 41.39 21.18 7.31
N LYS A 804 41.99 20.94 6.14
CA LYS A 804 43.02 21.84 5.56
C LYS A 804 42.49 22.81 4.52
N THR A 805 41.36 22.50 3.90
CA THR A 805 40.80 23.31 2.82
C THR A 805 39.40 23.80 3.17
N ALA A 806 39.16 25.08 2.94
CA ALA A 806 37.81 25.65 2.97
C ALA A 806 37.34 25.98 1.56
N ALA A 807 36.06 25.73 1.29
CA ALA A 807 35.39 26.17 0.08
C ALA A 807 34.39 27.28 0.41
N THR A 808 34.45 28.39 -0.32
CA THR A 808 33.48 29.49 -0.22
C THR A 808 32.71 29.63 -1.53
N ALA A 809 31.39 29.69 -1.44
CA ALA A 809 30.52 29.94 -2.59
C ALA A 809 30.08 31.41 -2.61
N ALA A 810 30.49 32.15 -3.63
CA ALA A 810 30.17 33.57 -3.78
C ALA A 810 29.77 33.87 -5.22
N GLY A 811 28.54 34.36 -5.42
CA GLY A 811 28.01 34.60 -6.77
C GLY A 811 28.03 33.32 -7.61
N ARG A 812 28.77 33.33 -8.72
CA ARG A 812 28.90 32.21 -9.67
C ARG A 812 30.14 31.35 -9.45
N THR A 813 30.96 31.64 -8.45
CA THR A 813 32.27 31.00 -8.25
C THR A 813 32.31 30.23 -6.94
N VAL A 814 33.03 29.11 -6.94
CA VAL A 814 33.45 28.41 -5.72
C VAL A 814 34.95 28.59 -5.58
N ARG A 815 35.42 29.15 -4.47
CA ARG A 815 36.83 29.38 -4.20
C ARG A 815 37.33 28.45 -3.12
N LEU A 816 38.51 27.88 -3.32
CA LEU A 816 39.19 26.99 -2.38
C LEU A 816 40.32 27.75 -1.70
N TRP A 817 40.43 27.57 -0.38
CA TRP A 817 41.37 28.28 0.47
C TRP A 817 42.14 27.31 1.34
N ASP A 818 43.42 27.56 1.51
CA ASP A 818 44.26 26.85 2.46
C ASP A 818 44.04 27.42 3.87
N LEU A 819 43.72 26.58 4.85
CA LEU A 819 43.36 27.03 6.20
C LEU A 819 44.55 27.28 7.13
N ASP A 820 45.76 26.88 6.71
CA ASP A 820 46.98 27.17 7.46
C ASP A 820 47.59 28.51 7.05
N THR A 821 47.54 28.84 5.76
CA THR A 821 48.14 30.05 5.17
C THR A 821 47.13 31.12 4.78
N PHE A 822 45.84 30.77 4.70
CA PHE A 822 44.75 31.63 4.22
C PHE A 822 44.89 32.07 2.75
N ALA A 823 45.75 31.40 1.98
CA ALA A 823 45.93 31.65 0.56
C ALA A 823 44.80 31.03 -0.28
N GLU A 824 44.40 31.72 -1.35
CA GLU A 824 43.49 31.15 -2.35
C GLU A 824 44.24 30.06 -3.13
N LEU A 825 43.73 28.83 -3.05
CA LEU A 825 44.28 27.68 -3.77
C LEU A 825 43.78 27.64 -5.22
N ARG A 826 42.48 27.90 -5.40
CA ARG A 826 41.81 27.78 -6.70
C ARG A 826 40.49 28.55 -6.72
N THR A 827 40.17 29.16 -7.86
CA THR A 827 38.81 29.56 -8.20
C THR A 827 38.22 28.58 -9.22
N ILE A 828 37.06 28.01 -8.90
CA ILE A 828 36.25 27.16 -9.77
C ILE A 828 35.11 28.02 -10.33
N ASP A 829 35.11 28.22 -11.64
CA ASP A 829 34.02 28.90 -12.33
C ASP A 829 32.78 28.00 -12.36
N GLY A 830 31.75 28.43 -11.64
CA GLY A 830 30.45 27.78 -11.65
C GLY A 830 29.61 28.18 -12.87
N PRO A 831 28.40 27.60 -12.99
CA PRO A 831 27.46 27.90 -14.06
C PRO A 831 27.04 29.37 -14.13
N LYS A 832 26.24 29.71 -15.16
CA LYS A 832 25.70 31.08 -15.36
C LYS A 832 24.89 31.61 -14.16
N GLU A 833 24.34 30.71 -13.35
CA GLU A 833 23.51 31.02 -12.18
C GLU A 833 24.33 30.93 -10.88
N PRO A 834 23.92 31.63 -9.81
CA PRO A 834 24.68 31.65 -8.57
C PRO A 834 24.64 30.33 -7.80
N VAL A 835 25.74 30.01 -7.14
CA VAL A 835 25.88 28.86 -6.23
C VAL A 835 25.35 29.25 -4.85
N LYS A 836 24.38 28.49 -4.33
CA LYS A 836 23.65 28.78 -3.08
C LYS A 836 24.14 27.97 -1.88
N SER A 837 24.66 26.77 -2.14
CA SER A 837 25.16 25.86 -1.12
C SER A 837 26.32 25.07 -1.70
N VAL A 838 27.30 24.71 -0.86
CA VAL A 838 28.43 23.86 -1.23
C VAL A 838 28.72 22.84 -0.15
N ARG A 839 29.10 21.62 -0.52
CA ARG A 839 29.50 20.54 0.39
C ARG A 839 30.61 19.69 -0.23
N PHE A 840 31.61 19.33 0.56
CA PHE A 840 32.59 18.33 0.15
C PHE A 840 32.00 16.93 0.24
N SER A 841 32.45 16.03 -0.64
CA SER A 841 32.27 14.60 -0.41
C SER A 841 33.04 14.16 0.84
N PRO A 842 32.63 13.08 1.52
CA PRO A 842 33.31 12.59 2.72
C PRO A 842 34.81 12.31 2.52
N ASP A 843 35.22 11.89 1.32
CA ASP A 843 36.61 11.64 0.95
C ASP A 843 37.39 12.92 0.54
N GLY A 844 36.73 14.09 0.51
CA GLY A 844 37.32 15.38 0.16
C GLY A 844 37.65 15.57 -1.32
N ARG A 845 37.39 14.59 -2.18
CA ARG A 845 37.79 14.64 -3.61
C ARG A 845 36.82 15.42 -4.48
N LEU A 846 35.56 15.50 -4.09
CA LEU A 846 34.51 16.18 -4.83
C LEU A 846 33.94 17.32 -4.00
N ILE A 847 33.40 18.31 -4.72
CA ILE A 847 32.56 19.34 -4.15
C ILE A 847 31.27 19.42 -4.95
N ALA A 848 30.14 19.37 -4.25
CA ALA A 848 28.81 19.55 -4.84
C ALA A 848 28.29 20.95 -4.54
N GLY A 849 27.61 21.56 -5.51
CA GLY A 849 26.98 22.87 -5.36
C GLY A 849 25.53 22.89 -5.82
N ALA A 850 24.66 23.46 -4.98
CA ALA A 850 23.30 23.79 -5.34
C ALA A 850 23.29 25.08 -6.16
N VAL A 851 22.76 25.04 -7.38
CA VAL A 851 22.80 26.16 -8.31
C VAL A 851 21.38 26.63 -8.65
N GLY A 852 21.18 27.96 -8.64
CA GLY A 852 19.99 28.58 -9.21
C GLY A 852 19.77 30.02 -8.77
N ASP A 853 19.04 30.79 -9.58
CA ASP A 853 18.55 32.13 -9.22
C ASP A 853 17.04 32.14 -9.03
N TRP A 854 16.61 32.52 -7.83
CA TRP A 854 15.21 32.65 -7.48
C TRP A 854 14.51 33.82 -8.19
N ARG A 855 15.25 34.83 -8.65
CA ARG A 855 14.68 36.02 -9.29
C ARG A 855 14.15 35.76 -10.69
N PHE A 856 14.68 34.74 -11.38
CA PHE A 856 14.39 34.48 -12.79
C PHE A 856 13.59 33.20 -13.03
N GLY A 857 13.24 32.45 -11.97
CA GLY A 857 12.41 31.25 -12.06
C GLY A 857 12.98 30.13 -12.94
N ARG A 858 14.29 30.16 -13.22
CA ARG A 858 14.95 29.16 -14.07
C ARG A 858 15.12 27.83 -13.32
N PRO A 859 15.11 26.68 -14.03
CA PRO A 859 15.44 25.38 -13.45
C PRO A 859 16.80 25.41 -12.78
N GLY A 860 16.84 24.97 -11.52
CA GLY A 860 18.07 24.78 -10.77
C GLY A 860 18.71 23.43 -11.08
N ALA A 861 19.98 23.29 -10.69
CA ALA A 861 20.72 22.05 -10.89
C ALA A 861 21.71 21.83 -9.74
N VAL A 862 22.19 20.60 -9.61
CA VAL A 862 23.32 20.28 -8.74
C VAL A 862 24.55 20.03 -9.60
N TRP A 863 25.61 20.75 -9.30
CA TRP A 863 26.89 20.62 -9.99
C TRP A 863 27.89 19.90 -9.10
N ILE A 864 28.65 18.98 -9.68
CA ILE A 864 29.72 18.24 -8.99
C ILE A 864 31.03 18.58 -9.68
N TRP A 865 31.98 19.10 -8.92
CA TRP A 865 33.33 19.41 -9.39
C TRP A 865 34.34 18.51 -8.70
N ASP A 866 35.42 18.22 -9.42
CA ASP A 866 36.62 17.62 -8.87
C ASP A 866 37.47 18.70 -8.17
N VAL A 867 37.88 18.43 -6.93
CA VAL A 867 38.55 19.42 -6.08
C VAL A 867 39.97 19.71 -6.54
N GLU A 868 40.68 18.68 -7.03
CA GLU A 868 42.08 18.79 -7.43
C GLU A 868 42.22 19.55 -8.75
N THR A 869 41.43 19.19 -9.76
CA THR A 869 41.48 19.74 -11.11
C THR A 869 40.62 21.00 -11.27
N GLY A 870 39.49 21.09 -10.54
CA GLY A 870 38.45 22.10 -10.73
C GLY A 870 37.50 21.80 -11.89
N GLU A 871 37.62 20.64 -12.55
CA GLU A 871 36.77 20.26 -13.67
C GLU A 871 35.36 19.82 -13.23
N VAL A 872 34.39 20.03 -14.11
CA VAL A 872 33.00 19.61 -13.89
C VAL A 872 32.89 18.11 -14.12
N ARG A 873 32.60 17.36 -13.07
CA ARG A 873 32.41 15.90 -13.13
C ARG A 873 31.00 15.53 -13.58
N ALA A 874 29.98 16.23 -13.07
CA ALA A 874 28.59 15.97 -13.41
C ALA A 874 27.71 17.21 -13.21
N ASN A 875 26.60 17.25 -13.95
CA ASN A 875 25.53 18.23 -13.80
C ASN A 875 24.19 17.49 -13.71
N LEU A 876 23.59 17.51 -12.52
CA LEU A 876 22.36 16.79 -12.20
C LEU A 876 21.17 17.73 -12.44
N ILE A 877 20.49 17.50 -13.55
CA ILE A 877 19.36 18.31 -14.02
C ILE A 877 18.05 17.59 -13.70
N GLY A 878 17.08 18.35 -13.18
CA GLY A 878 15.72 17.83 -13.08
C GLY A 878 14.77 18.68 -12.22
N HIS A 879 15.30 19.55 -11.35
CA HIS A 879 14.47 20.48 -10.60
C HIS A 879 13.80 21.51 -11.52
N GLY A 880 12.51 21.78 -11.29
CA GLY A 880 11.70 22.74 -12.07
C GLY A 880 11.95 24.20 -11.70
N ARG A 881 12.60 24.46 -10.56
CA ARG A 881 13.01 25.78 -10.04
C ARG A 881 14.40 25.70 -9.41
N HIS A 882 14.90 26.82 -8.90
CA HIS A 882 16.23 26.95 -8.31
C HIS A 882 16.50 25.95 -7.17
N CYS A 883 17.72 25.41 -7.16
CA CYS A 883 18.20 24.52 -6.10
C CYS A 883 18.74 25.36 -4.93
N TRP A 884 18.34 25.04 -3.70
CA TRP A 884 18.71 25.79 -2.50
C TRP A 884 19.91 25.20 -1.78
N ALA A 885 19.85 23.90 -1.47
CA ALA A 885 20.87 23.22 -0.71
C ALA A 885 21.15 21.82 -1.26
N VAL A 886 22.36 21.34 -0.94
CA VAL A 886 22.82 19.99 -1.24
C VAL A 886 23.51 19.42 -0.01
N ASP A 887 23.49 18.10 0.12
CA ASP A 887 24.31 17.37 1.09
C ASP A 887 24.67 15.97 0.58
N PHE A 888 25.83 15.47 0.99
CA PHE A 888 26.26 14.10 0.67
C PHE A 888 25.81 13.13 1.76
N THR A 889 25.47 11.90 1.37
CA THR A 889 25.41 10.81 2.33
C THR A 889 26.80 10.57 2.94
N PRO A 890 26.89 10.03 4.17
CA PRO A 890 28.17 9.73 4.83
C PRO A 890 29.08 8.79 4.03
N ASP A 891 28.52 7.94 3.17
CA ASP A 891 29.28 7.05 2.27
C ASP A 891 29.68 7.71 0.93
N GLY A 892 29.23 8.94 0.68
CA GLY A 892 29.53 9.73 -0.52
C GLY A 892 28.81 9.24 -1.80
N LYS A 893 27.95 8.23 -1.72
CA LYS A 893 27.32 7.62 -2.91
C LYS A 893 26.08 8.36 -3.39
N THR A 894 25.38 9.04 -2.49
CA THR A 894 24.13 9.76 -2.80
C THR A 894 24.26 11.24 -2.43
N ILE A 895 23.66 12.11 -3.24
CA ILE A 895 23.45 13.53 -2.91
C ILE A 895 21.96 13.77 -2.71
N ALA A 896 21.59 14.47 -1.63
CA ALA A 896 20.27 15.06 -1.46
C ALA A 896 20.29 16.51 -1.95
N SER A 897 19.24 16.93 -2.64
CA SER A 897 19.03 18.33 -3.02
C SER A 897 17.61 18.79 -2.77
N THR A 898 17.47 20.07 -2.42
CA THR A 898 16.18 20.73 -2.18
C THR A 898 15.99 21.88 -3.15
N SER A 899 14.74 22.10 -3.59
CA SER A 899 14.43 23.13 -4.57
C SER A 899 13.14 23.88 -4.25
N GLY A 900 13.07 25.11 -4.76
CA GLY A 900 11.85 25.92 -4.70
C GLY A 900 10.67 25.36 -5.52
N ASP A 901 10.86 24.26 -6.25
CA ASP A 901 9.78 23.52 -6.91
C ASP A 901 8.98 22.63 -5.95
N GLY A 902 9.31 22.62 -4.66
CA GLY A 902 8.61 21.81 -3.67
C GLY A 902 9.13 20.38 -3.58
N THR A 903 10.29 20.07 -4.15
CA THR A 903 10.83 18.70 -4.17
C THR A 903 12.15 18.56 -3.41
N ILE A 904 12.35 17.37 -2.82
CA ILE A 904 13.64 16.84 -2.39
C ILE A 904 14.04 15.75 -3.38
N ARG A 905 15.28 15.73 -3.86
CA ARG A 905 15.76 14.70 -4.79
C ARG A 905 17.00 14.02 -4.27
N LEU A 906 17.06 12.71 -4.46
CA LEU A 906 18.22 11.88 -4.19
C LEU A 906 18.87 11.48 -5.50
N TRP A 907 20.16 11.73 -5.63
CA TRP A 907 20.94 11.48 -6.83
C TRP A 907 22.05 10.50 -6.55
N ASP A 908 22.22 9.53 -7.44
CA ASP A 908 23.38 8.64 -7.41
C ASP A 908 24.61 9.38 -7.99
N VAL A 909 25.69 9.45 -7.22
CA VAL A 909 26.88 10.23 -7.55
C VAL A 909 27.68 9.59 -8.68
N ALA A 910 27.70 8.25 -8.76
CA ALA A 910 28.50 7.52 -9.73
C ALA A 910 27.89 7.57 -11.14
N SER A 911 26.58 7.36 -11.24
CA SER A 911 25.82 7.34 -12.48
C SER A 911 25.26 8.70 -12.89
N ALA A 912 25.30 9.69 -12.00
CA ALA A 912 24.67 11.01 -12.19
C ALA A 912 23.16 10.92 -12.50
N SER A 913 22.48 9.93 -11.93
CA SER A 913 21.06 9.66 -12.18
C SER A 913 20.18 9.94 -10.96
N LEU A 914 18.89 10.23 -11.21
CA LEU A 914 17.90 10.41 -10.16
C LEU A 914 17.54 9.05 -9.53
N ARG A 915 17.76 8.91 -8.23
CA ARG A 915 17.41 7.71 -7.46
C ARG A 915 15.99 7.78 -6.91
N ALA A 916 15.62 8.93 -6.36
CA ALA A 916 14.28 9.15 -5.79
C ALA A 916 13.93 10.64 -5.80
N ALA A 917 12.64 10.96 -5.82
CA ALA A 917 12.12 12.31 -5.65
C ALA A 917 10.98 12.28 -4.64
N PHE A 918 11.00 13.22 -3.69
CA PHE A 918 9.98 13.38 -2.67
C PHE A 918 9.26 14.71 -2.88
N GLU A 919 7.94 14.66 -3.04
CA GLU A 919 7.11 15.86 -3.14
C GLU A 919 6.75 16.36 -1.75
N VAL A 920 7.06 17.63 -1.49
CA VAL A 920 6.78 18.33 -0.24
C VAL A 920 5.67 19.38 -0.43
N GLY A 921 5.16 19.55 -1.66
CA GLY A 921 4.15 20.53 -2.03
C GLY A 921 4.63 21.99 -1.87
N ASP A 922 3.73 22.88 -1.48
CA ASP A 922 3.97 24.34 -1.34
C ASP A 922 4.89 24.74 -0.16
N ALA A 923 5.58 23.76 0.45
CA ALA A 923 6.42 23.98 1.62
C ALA A 923 7.76 24.66 1.29
N ASN A 924 8.20 24.73 0.02
CA ASN A 924 9.46 25.35 -0.41
C ASN A 924 10.67 24.91 0.45
N PRO A 925 11.14 23.66 0.29
CA PRO A 925 12.25 23.12 1.08
C PRO A 925 13.54 23.88 0.78
N ARG A 926 14.30 24.24 1.82
CA ARG A 926 15.51 25.07 1.70
C ARG A 926 16.75 24.38 2.25
N PRO A 927 17.09 24.40 3.55
CA PRO A 927 18.28 23.70 3.99
C PRO A 927 18.00 22.20 4.16
N VAL A 928 18.99 21.37 3.84
CA VAL A 928 18.95 19.91 4.00
C VAL A 928 20.25 19.40 4.60
N ARG A 929 20.16 18.35 5.43
CA ARG A 929 21.29 17.56 5.93
C ARG A 929 20.93 16.09 6.07
N PHE A 930 21.91 15.22 5.83
CA PHE A 930 21.85 13.82 6.23
C PHE A 930 22.19 13.64 7.71
N SER A 931 21.57 12.64 8.33
CA SER A 931 22.02 12.11 9.60
C SER A 931 23.38 11.40 9.44
N PRO A 932 24.18 11.26 10.52
CA PRO A 932 25.48 10.60 10.48
C PRO A 932 25.45 9.14 9.98
N ASP A 933 24.32 8.46 10.12
CA ASP A 933 24.08 7.09 9.61
C ASP A 933 23.53 7.06 8.17
N GLY A 934 23.18 8.22 7.60
CA GLY A 934 22.59 8.35 6.27
C GLY A 934 21.13 7.90 6.17
N GLY A 935 20.51 7.45 7.26
CA GLY A 935 19.14 6.92 7.27
C GLY A 935 18.06 8.00 7.25
N LEU A 936 18.38 9.21 7.73
CA LEU A 936 17.44 10.33 7.82
C LEU A 936 17.94 11.57 7.09
N LEU A 937 16.99 12.39 6.67
CA LEU A 937 17.22 13.77 6.25
C LEU A 937 16.45 14.72 7.17
N VAL A 938 17.10 15.80 7.61
CA VAL A 938 16.42 16.96 8.20
C VAL A 938 16.31 18.05 7.14
N VAL A 939 15.09 18.56 6.94
CA VAL A 939 14.77 19.55 5.91
C VAL A 939 13.98 20.69 6.52
N GLY A 940 14.43 21.91 6.28
CA GLY A 940 13.73 23.14 6.68
C GLY A 940 12.84 23.70 5.56
N HIS A 941 11.71 24.30 5.92
CA HIS A 941 10.70 24.78 4.97
C HIS A 941 10.41 26.28 5.07
N GLY A 942 9.67 26.77 4.08
CA GLY A 942 9.25 28.16 3.91
C GLY A 942 8.36 28.73 5.00
N LYS A 943 7.54 27.89 5.65
CA LYS A 943 6.52 28.30 6.62
C LYS A 943 6.89 27.97 8.08
N GLY A 944 8.18 27.87 8.39
CA GLY A 944 8.67 27.54 9.74
C GLY A 944 8.53 26.07 10.15
N GLU A 945 8.16 25.20 9.21
CA GLU A 945 8.17 23.77 9.46
C GLU A 945 9.57 23.19 9.25
N VAL A 946 9.98 22.26 10.12
CA VAL A 946 11.14 21.39 9.88
C VAL A 946 10.61 19.96 9.82
N THR A 947 11.13 19.15 8.90
CA THR A 947 10.70 17.76 8.69
C THR A 947 11.86 16.82 8.73
N LEU A 948 11.64 15.65 9.34
CA LEU A 948 12.53 14.50 9.17
C LEU A 948 11.98 13.60 8.06
N TRP A 949 12.84 13.09 7.21
CA TRP A 949 12.52 12.14 6.15
C TRP A 949 13.34 10.88 6.31
N ASP A 950 12.68 9.74 6.14
CA ASP A 950 13.35 8.45 6.04
C ASP A 950 13.83 8.25 4.61
N VAL A 951 15.14 8.07 4.45
CA VAL A 951 15.80 8.00 3.14
C VAL A 951 15.45 6.70 2.41
N ALA A 952 15.34 5.60 3.14
CA ALA A 952 15.04 4.28 2.56
C ALA A 952 13.55 4.15 2.23
N ALA A 953 12.68 4.57 3.13
CA ALA A 953 11.23 4.51 2.95
C ALA A 953 10.68 5.65 2.07
N GLY A 954 11.50 6.66 1.77
CA GLY A 954 11.14 7.77 0.87
C GLY A 954 9.99 8.64 1.36
N ARG A 955 9.82 8.77 2.67
CA ARG A 955 8.65 9.45 3.27
C ARG A 955 8.99 10.24 4.52
N ARG A 956 8.09 11.14 4.90
CA ARG A 956 8.22 11.97 6.10
C ARG A 956 8.17 11.11 7.37
N ALA A 957 9.27 11.14 8.13
CA ALA A 957 9.42 10.44 9.40
C ALA A 957 8.85 11.24 10.58
N ALA A 958 9.00 12.57 10.61
CA ALA A 958 8.46 13.41 11.68
C ALA A 958 8.25 14.87 11.24
N ALA A 959 7.49 15.60 12.05
CA ALA A 959 7.28 17.04 11.94
C ALA A 959 7.87 17.72 13.19
N LEU A 960 8.78 18.67 13.01
CA LEU A 960 9.31 19.50 14.09
C LEU A 960 8.76 20.91 13.90
N SER A 961 7.67 21.21 14.62
CA SER A 961 6.94 22.48 14.48
C SER A 961 7.35 23.45 15.59
N GLY A 962 7.60 24.70 15.24
CA GLY A 962 7.87 25.74 16.23
C GLY A 962 8.38 27.06 15.66
N HIS A 963 9.06 27.07 14.52
CA HIS A 963 9.42 28.34 13.90
C HIS A 963 8.19 29.04 13.32
N GLU A 964 8.20 30.36 13.34
CA GLU A 964 7.09 31.20 12.84
C GLU A 964 7.32 31.71 11.41
N ASP A 965 8.56 31.60 10.92
CA ASP A 965 8.98 32.03 9.58
C ASP A 965 9.99 31.02 8.99
N LEU A 966 10.39 31.25 7.76
CA LEU A 966 11.37 30.53 6.96
C LEU A 966 12.54 29.93 7.75
N ILE A 967 12.81 28.64 7.54
CA ILE A 967 14.01 27.98 8.04
C ILE A 967 15.21 28.29 7.14
N LEU A 968 16.31 28.71 7.75
CA LEU A 968 17.55 29.12 7.06
C LEU A 968 18.68 28.11 7.26
N GLY A 969 18.76 27.49 8.44
CA GLY A 969 19.78 26.49 8.76
C GLY A 969 19.20 25.26 9.43
N VAL A 970 19.76 24.08 9.10
CA VAL A 970 19.54 22.83 9.84
C VAL A 970 20.85 22.06 9.92
N ASP A 971 21.02 21.30 11.00
CA ASP A 971 22.17 20.41 11.20
C ASP A 971 21.85 19.28 12.18
N PHE A 972 22.56 18.16 12.07
CA PHE A 972 22.47 17.03 13.00
C PHE A 972 23.62 17.05 13.99
N SER A 973 23.37 16.56 15.21
CA SER A 973 24.46 16.20 16.10
C SER A 973 25.22 14.98 15.55
N PRO A 974 26.52 14.83 15.87
CA PRO A 974 27.33 13.69 15.42
C PRO A 974 26.81 12.31 15.84
N ASP A 975 26.05 12.25 16.94
CA ASP A 975 25.37 11.04 17.43
C ASP A 975 24.04 10.75 16.70
N GLY A 976 23.53 11.67 15.88
CA GLY A 976 22.24 11.57 15.19
C GLY A 976 21.01 11.67 16.10
N GLU A 977 21.19 11.89 17.40
CA GLU A 977 20.11 11.92 18.39
C GLU A 977 19.44 13.29 18.51
N ARG A 978 20.11 14.35 18.06
CA ARG A 978 19.63 15.74 18.09
C ARG A 978 19.72 16.38 16.71
N ALA A 979 18.86 17.38 16.51
CA ALA A 979 18.98 18.31 15.39
C ALA A 979 18.86 19.74 15.89
N VAL A 980 19.47 20.68 15.17
CA VAL A 980 19.31 22.11 15.37
C VAL A 980 18.65 22.71 14.14
N SER A 981 17.77 23.70 14.34
CA SER A 981 17.25 24.54 13.26
C SER A 981 17.33 26.01 13.63
N THR A 982 17.54 26.85 12.61
CA THR A 982 17.56 28.31 12.73
C THR A 982 16.64 28.95 11.72
N GLY A 983 15.98 30.04 12.14
CA GLY A 983 14.91 30.66 11.37
C GLY A 983 15.10 32.14 11.11
N LYS A 984 14.36 32.63 10.10
CA LYS A 984 14.16 34.04 9.82
C LYS A 984 13.40 34.77 10.94
N ASP A 985 12.70 34.02 11.78
CA ASP A 985 12.06 34.48 13.02
C ASP A 985 13.06 34.87 14.13
N GLY A 986 14.37 34.71 13.89
CA GLY A 986 15.43 35.03 14.84
C GLY A 986 15.70 33.93 15.87
N THR A 987 15.00 32.81 15.79
CA THR A 987 15.10 31.74 16.78
C THR A 987 16.07 30.63 16.39
N VAL A 988 16.65 29.99 17.41
CA VAL A 988 17.43 28.76 17.33
C VAL A 988 16.69 27.71 18.15
N ARG A 989 16.42 26.54 17.55
CA ARG A 989 15.70 25.45 18.21
C ARG A 989 16.52 24.17 18.21
N LEU A 990 16.51 23.48 19.35
CA LEU A 990 17.14 22.17 19.53
C LEU A 990 16.06 21.11 19.65
N TRP A 991 16.18 20.04 18.88
CA TRP A 991 15.23 18.94 18.78
C TRP A 991 15.89 17.64 19.27
N GLU A 992 15.14 16.84 20.02
CA GLU A 992 15.51 15.45 20.33
C GLU A 992 14.77 14.53 19.37
N LEU A 993 15.51 13.68 18.66
CA LEU A 993 14.97 12.82 17.62
C LEU A 993 14.72 11.40 18.10
N ARG A 994 15.40 11.00 19.18
CA ARG A 994 15.15 9.75 19.90
C ARG A 994 14.96 10.11 21.37
N GLY A 995 13.84 9.72 21.96
CA GLY A 995 13.68 9.77 23.41
C GLY A 995 14.74 8.88 24.08
N PRO A 996 15.01 9.04 25.38
CA PRO A 996 15.90 8.13 26.09
C PRO A 996 15.25 6.75 26.08
N SER A 997 15.68 5.86 25.19
CA SER A 997 15.17 4.49 25.12
C SER A 997 16.31 3.47 25.13
N PRO A 998 16.16 2.34 25.85
CA PRO A 998 17.26 1.57 26.43
C PRO A 998 17.81 0.46 25.53
N SER A 999 17.52 0.47 24.23
CA SER A 999 17.79 -0.66 23.33
C SER A 999 19.24 -0.79 22.86
N PHE A 1000 20.06 0.27 22.96
CA PHE A 1000 21.51 0.17 22.77
C PHE A 1000 22.24 -0.20 24.08
N GLY A 1001 21.67 0.21 25.22
CA GLY A 1001 22.19 -0.08 26.56
C GLY A 1001 22.02 -1.54 26.98
N GLN A 1002 21.00 -2.26 26.52
CA GLN A 1002 20.84 -3.70 26.80
C GLN A 1002 21.80 -4.58 25.99
N ALA A 1003 22.14 -4.19 24.76
CA ALA A 1003 23.18 -4.88 23.98
C ALA A 1003 24.57 -4.70 24.61
N LEU A 1004 24.89 -3.48 25.07
CA LEU A 1004 26.13 -3.19 25.80
C LEU A 1004 26.16 -3.78 27.22
N ARG A 1005 25.02 -3.86 27.93
CA ARG A 1005 24.94 -4.54 29.23
C ARG A 1005 24.99 -6.05 29.11
N GLY A 1006 24.43 -6.63 28.04
CA GLY A 1006 24.60 -8.05 27.72
C GLY A 1006 26.04 -8.39 27.37
N LEU A 1007 26.73 -7.51 26.64
CA LEU A 1007 28.15 -7.64 26.33
C LEU A 1007 29.03 -7.43 27.57
N ALA A 1008 28.77 -6.39 28.37
CA ALA A 1008 29.50 -6.12 29.61
C ALA A 1008 29.25 -7.19 30.67
N ARG A 1009 28.04 -7.78 30.72
CA ARG A 1009 27.71 -8.89 31.62
C ARG A 1009 28.32 -10.20 31.16
N ARG A 1010 28.39 -10.49 29.85
CA ARG A 1010 29.19 -11.62 29.34
C ARG A 1010 30.69 -11.44 29.57
N VAL A 1011 31.20 -10.21 29.50
CA VAL A 1011 32.61 -9.89 29.83
C VAL A 1011 32.87 -9.97 31.34
N LEU A 1012 31.92 -9.57 32.18
CA LEU A 1012 31.99 -9.70 33.64
C LEU A 1012 31.76 -11.11 34.14
N ASP A 1013 30.92 -11.90 33.47
CA ASP A 1013 30.67 -13.32 33.77
C ASP A 1013 31.83 -14.18 33.26
N ALA A 1014 32.47 -13.83 32.14
CA ALA A 1014 33.75 -14.40 31.71
C ALA A 1014 34.91 -14.00 32.63
N ALA A 1015 34.85 -12.85 33.30
CA ALA A 1015 35.82 -12.43 34.31
C ALA A 1015 35.53 -12.99 35.72
N ARG A 1016 34.39 -13.65 35.93
CA ARG A 1016 33.96 -14.25 37.21
C ARG A 1016 33.88 -15.78 37.17
N GLY A 1017 34.23 -16.40 36.04
CA GLY A 1017 34.21 -17.84 35.85
C GLY A 1017 35.43 -18.60 36.38
N ASP A 1018 36.48 -17.92 36.84
CA ASP A 1018 37.72 -18.55 37.32
C ASP A 1018 38.07 -18.13 38.76
N GLU A 1019 37.20 -18.41 39.73
CA GLU A 1019 37.60 -18.50 41.14
C GLU A 1019 36.78 -19.59 41.86
N GLU A 1020 37.21 -20.85 41.73
CA GLU A 1020 37.23 -21.85 42.82
C GLU A 1020 37.86 -23.16 42.34
N GLU A 1021 39.16 -23.35 42.62
CA GLU A 1021 39.76 -24.54 43.27
C GLU A 1021 41.29 -24.61 43.05
N GLY A 1022 42.05 -24.66 44.15
CA GLY A 1022 43.29 -25.45 44.20
C GLY A 1022 44.65 -24.74 44.17
N ASP A 1023 45.02 -24.15 45.30
CA ASP A 1023 46.35 -24.17 45.94
C ASP A 1023 47.52 -24.87 45.18
N ASN A 1024 48.50 -24.11 44.64
CA ASN A 1024 49.94 -24.28 44.91
C ASN A 1024 50.87 -23.40 44.05
N LYS A 1025 51.77 -22.71 44.77
CA LYS A 1025 53.20 -22.41 44.52
C LYS A 1025 53.75 -22.09 43.12
N GLU A 1026 54.49 -20.96 43.16
CA GLU A 1026 55.76 -20.63 42.50
C GLU A 1026 55.77 -20.27 41.01
N ASP A 1027 56.61 -19.26 40.75
CA ASP A 1027 57.08 -18.68 39.49
C ASP A 1027 56.22 -17.66 38.70
N ARG A 1028 56.78 -16.43 38.65
CA ARG A 1028 56.58 -15.36 37.65
C ARG A 1028 56.96 -15.88 36.22
N PRO A 1029 56.80 -15.14 35.08
CA PRO A 1029 56.53 -13.70 34.88
C PRO A 1029 55.59 -13.31 33.69
N ASP A 1030 55.46 -12.00 33.46
CA ASP A 1030 55.11 -11.27 32.21
C ASP A 1030 53.74 -11.50 31.52
N ARG A 1031 52.81 -10.56 31.72
CA ARG A 1031 52.39 -9.53 30.73
C ARG A 1031 51.16 -8.74 31.19
#